data_AF-A0A8H3G1C3-F1
#
_entry.id   AF-A0A8H3G1C3-F1
#
_cell.length_a   1.000
_cell.length_b   1.000
_cell.length_c   1.000
_cell.angle_alpha   90.00
_cell.angle_beta   90.00
_cell.angle_gamma   90.00
#
_symmetry.space_group_name_H-M   'P 1'
#
loop_
_entity.id
_entity.type
_entity.pdbx_description
1 polymer ?
#
loop_
_entity_poly.entity_id
_entity_poly.type
_entity_poly.pdbx_seq_one_letter_code
_entity_poly.pdbx_strand_id
1 'polypeptide(L)'
;MVKPNTLDGNGPSITSLSYASIKDLQIGLQGSHFTSLDLVETYLARIAQINPTLNAVIEINPDVRDIARKADEQRSHGRVSGLVLTEGYKSPCLTKSSALNGIPFLVKGMFCTLDKMKTAGGCFALAKTRPVRESTVVIKLRNSGAILLGKTNLSEWANFRGPDIPDRWSSMGGQSYAPYCFQQDPTGSSSGSAIAVATGLCAFALGIQTSGSIVEPAGRCAIVGLKPTVGLTSRAGCIPGSEFQDTVGPLARSVQDAASVLDVIAGKDTLDQYTEAAPAPPLGGYASACKAGGLSGIRVGVPWKIIRDSVEDTRIMKDFELSLDIIRSLGAIIVEDADFPTFESGWTQKNRLCSHAIFRHDTEKYLDSLTENPDNIHSLEDIISYIEQDESSYYPKYSVDTFRKVLAVPHTVDSTEYQEALKTRLYMGTEGGIVGALEKYACDILVLPTDSDNPTDIAGTPTINVTLGFGAVDILPELSYPNLVDRGPNVPYGLLFAGRKWSESLLVQAAYAYEQASKTRESVSLMIDSNIELRHVIKAAGNDTALTPIHAAISKPAQRAYLGTLLFTAASLVLIAVSSIAYGIFYYNFIPQIGVERMIHLQFGNGHPQGTAHLSTSLVSAQPYDVSLYLHLPRTSSNIAAGNFMLDVTLLAPTVKSSTAFSNLDSIAATLNSSVLARSRRPAILTYVSPLVDVASTLSGIPFYVLGWKSESEVLTIPVFESVEFSKGWMNVPRFVRVVVEADEKMQFYEVGVKIVARFGGLRWIIYNHRILSYLFFTSTFWTCSMLSSLLAWFVLGSFFSGDQEGNVKKEEVQDEGEIIKAEDEDDDQFDPFSTEDLSDTSRSFPTLGRQMPLHFSSRRDSVGREQGEEEERIKREQDNIMASASIQPLGAEADDEDEDGEIGMRPWRDSGIGTSIEETDRRSNVQRRQRSSLGSHK
;
A
#
# COMPACT_ATOMS: atom_id res chain seq x y z
N MET A 1 -13.57 9.77 -40.95
CA MET A 1 -12.88 8.57 -40.43
C MET A 1 -11.59 9.00 -39.75
N VAL A 2 -11.64 9.21 -38.43
CA VAL A 2 -10.42 9.13 -37.62
C VAL A 2 -10.01 7.64 -37.63
N LYS A 3 -8.76 7.31 -37.95
CA LYS A 3 -8.29 5.93 -37.81
C LYS A 3 -8.37 5.57 -36.32
N PRO A 4 -8.75 4.34 -35.91
CA PRO A 4 -8.43 3.91 -34.56
C PRO A 4 -6.93 4.13 -34.34
N ASN A 5 -6.54 4.72 -33.20
CA ASN A 5 -5.14 5.03 -32.90
C ASN A 5 -4.34 3.75 -32.60
N THR A 6 -4.09 2.98 -33.66
CA THR A 6 -3.12 1.89 -33.71
C THR A 6 -1.74 2.53 -33.68
N LEU A 7 -1.18 2.66 -32.47
CA LEU A 7 0.13 3.27 -32.28
C LEU A 7 1.21 2.30 -32.76
N ASP A 8 1.82 2.63 -33.90
CA ASP A 8 2.79 1.80 -34.61
C ASP A 8 4.01 1.39 -33.76
N GLY A 9 4.44 0.13 -33.89
CA GLY A 9 5.70 -0.34 -33.29
C GLY A 9 5.80 -1.84 -33.00
N ASN A 10 5.87 -2.68 -34.04
CA ASN A 10 6.31 -4.10 -33.98
C ASN A 10 5.68 -5.04 -32.92
N GLY A 11 4.49 -4.72 -32.40
CA GLY A 11 3.68 -5.61 -31.56
C GLY A 11 2.24 -5.72 -32.08
N PRO A 12 1.41 -6.62 -31.51
CA PRO A 12 -0.02 -6.62 -31.80
C PRO A 12 -0.62 -5.26 -31.45
N SER A 13 -1.42 -4.70 -32.36
CA SER A 13 -2.03 -3.38 -32.18
C SER A 13 -3.10 -3.42 -31.08
N ILE A 14 -2.73 -3.06 -29.85
CA ILE A 14 -3.66 -2.91 -28.74
C ILE A 14 -4.42 -1.59 -28.87
N THR A 15 -5.75 -1.66 -29.04
CA THR A 15 -6.66 -0.51 -29.01
C THR A 15 -6.58 0.20 -27.65
N SER A 16 -6.59 1.53 -27.66
CA SER A 16 -6.67 2.36 -26.45
C SER A 16 -7.85 1.95 -25.55
N LEU A 17 -7.65 1.90 -24.23
CA LEU A 17 -8.71 1.50 -23.29
C LEU A 17 -9.91 2.47 -23.26
N SER A 18 -9.75 3.71 -23.72
CA SER A 18 -10.86 4.67 -23.91
C SER A 18 -11.83 4.25 -25.03
N TYR A 19 -11.42 3.33 -25.91
CA TYR A 19 -12.16 2.89 -27.10
C TYR A 19 -12.29 1.36 -27.25
N ALA A 20 -11.53 0.56 -26.51
CA ALA A 20 -11.59 -0.90 -26.57
C ALA A 20 -12.98 -1.43 -26.14
N SER A 21 -13.57 -2.29 -26.97
CA SER A 21 -14.78 -3.05 -26.63
C SER A 21 -14.47 -4.26 -25.76
N ILE A 22 -15.48 -4.84 -25.11
CA ILE A 22 -15.34 -6.10 -24.35
C ILE A 22 -14.82 -7.22 -25.26
N LYS A 23 -15.20 -7.22 -26.55
CA LYS A 23 -14.73 -8.17 -27.54
C LYS A 23 -13.23 -8.02 -27.82
N ASP A 24 -12.72 -6.81 -27.96
CA ASP A 24 -11.29 -6.56 -28.18
C ASP A 24 -10.47 -7.02 -26.97
N LEU A 25 -10.96 -6.72 -25.76
CA LEU A 25 -10.36 -7.16 -24.51
C LEU A 25 -10.34 -8.69 -24.38
N GLN A 26 -11.43 -9.38 -24.73
CA GLN A 26 -11.47 -10.84 -24.79
C GLN A 26 -10.49 -11.43 -25.80
N ILE A 27 -10.38 -10.85 -27.00
CA ILE A 27 -9.41 -11.29 -28.02
C ILE A 27 -7.98 -11.17 -27.48
N GLY A 28 -7.65 -10.08 -26.78
CA GLY A 28 -6.35 -9.89 -26.16
C GLY A 28 -6.03 -10.89 -25.05
N LEU A 29 -6.99 -11.17 -24.15
CA LEU A 29 -6.86 -12.17 -23.09
C LEU A 29 -6.76 -13.60 -23.64
N GLN A 30 -7.52 -13.94 -24.68
CA GLN A 30 -7.49 -15.26 -25.32
C GLN A 30 -6.21 -15.47 -26.14
N GLY A 31 -5.73 -14.43 -26.83
CA GLY A 31 -4.46 -14.42 -27.54
C GLY A 31 -3.23 -14.32 -26.62
N SER A 32 -3.42 -14.22 -25.30
CA SER A 32 -2.34 -14.02 -24.32
C SER A 32 -1.45 -12.81 -24.64
N HIS A 33 -2.03 -11.75 -25.22
CA HIS A 33 -1.36 -10.47 -25.45
C HIS A 33 -1.18 -9.67 -24.15
N PHE A 34 -2.01 -9.97 -23.15
CA PHE A 34 -1.97 -9.47 -21.78
C PHE A 34 -2.82 -10.38 -20.88
N THR A 35 -2.65 -10.22 -19.57
CA THR A 35 -3.38 -10.94 -18.52
C THR A 35 -4.53 -10.09 -17.96
N SER A 36 -5.46 -10.71 -17.23
CA SER A 36 -6.48 -10.00 -16.46
C SER A 36 -5.85 -9.12 -15.37
N LEU A 37 -4.72 -9.53 -14.79
CA LEU A 37 -3.92 -8.72 -13.88
C LEU A 37 -3.35 -7.47 -14.57
N ASP A 38 -2.75 -7.57 -15.76
CA ASP A 38 -2.26 -6.41 -16.52
C ASP A 38 -3.38 -5.40 -16.78
N LEU A 39 -4.57 -5.91 -17.14
CA LEU A 39 -5.75 -5.09 -17.41
C LEU A 39 -6.28 -4.40 -16.14
N VAL A 40 -6.31 -5.11 -15.00
CA VAL A 40 -6.66 -4.54 -13.69
C VAL A 40 -5.65 -3.47 -13.27
N GLU A 41 -4.34 -3.73 -13.32
CA GLU A 41 -3.32 -2.75 -12.95
C GLU A 41 -3.38 -1.51 -13.85
N THR A 42 -3.68 -1.68 -15.14
CA THR A 42 -3.88 -0.54 -16.06
C THR A 42 -5.10 0.28 -15.66
N TYR A 43 -6.26 -0.33 -15.38
CA TYR A 43 -7.43 0.40 -14.91
C TYR A 43 -7.18 1.08 -13.55
N LEU A 44 -6.51 0.44 -12.61
CA LEU A 44 -6.14 1.04 -11.32
C LEU A 44 -5.21 2.24 -11.49
N ALA A 45 -4.25 2.17 -12.41
CA ALA A 45 -3.38 3.30 -12.74
C ALA A 45 -4.13 4.46 -13.43
N ARG A 46 -5.05 4.16 -14.35
CA ARG A 46 -5.96 5.16 -14.96
C ARG A 46 -6.84 5.83 -13.89
N ILE A 47 -7.39 5.05 -12.96
CA ILE A 47 -8.18 5.56 -11.82
C ILE A 47 -7.33 6.48 -10.93
N ALA A 48 -6.12 6.08 -10.57
CA ALA A 48 -5.23 6.91 -9.76
C ALA A 48 -4.87 8.25 -10.42
N GLN A 49 -4.85 8.32 -11.75
CA GLN A 49 -4.62 9.56 -12.51
C GLN A 49 -5.85 10.46 -12.61
N ILE A 50 -7.04 9.90 -12.90
CA ILE A 50 -8.24 10.67 -13.30
C ILE A 50 -9.20 10.92 -12.13
N ASN A 51 -9.28 9.98 -11.19
CA ASN A 51 -10.23 10.07 -10.09
C ASN A 51 -10.05 11.31 -9.18
N PRO A 52 -8.82 11.80 -8.90
CA PRO A 52 -8.64 13.05 -8.14
C PRO A 52 -9.24 14.30 -8.80
N THR A 53 -9.57 14.25 -10.09
CA THR A 53 -10.19 15.36 -10.82
C THR A 53 -11.70 15.16 -11.03
N LEU A 54 -12.14 13.92 -11.29
CA LEU A 54 -13.54 13.63 -11.66
C LEU A 54 -14.39 12.97 -10.57
N ASN A 55 -13.77 12.46 -9.50
CA ASN A 55 -14.42 11.74 -8.38
C ASN A 55 -15.43 10.66 -8.81
N ALA A 56 -15.08 9.87 -9.82
CA ALA A 56 -15.94 8.83 -10.39
C ALA A 56 -16.01 7.55 -9.52
N VAL A 57 -14.99 7.29 -8.72
CA VAL A 57 -14.81 6.06 -7.92
C VAL A 57 -14.66 6.43 -6.44
N ILE A 58 -15.54 5.91 -5.58
CA ILE A 58 -15.47 6.11 -4.12
C ILE A 58 -14.44 5.15 -3.51
N GLU A 59 -14.44 3.89 -3.95
CA GLU A 59 -13.71 2.82 -3.29
C GLU A 59 -13.20 1.78 -4.29
N ILE A 60 -12.01 1.24 -4.03
CA ILE A 60 -11.40 0.16 -4.79
C ILE A 60 -11.44 -1.11 -3.95
N ASN A 61 -11.75 -2.23 -4.60
CA ASN A 61 -11.69 -3.55 -3.99
C ASN A 61 -10.23 -3.88 -3.63
N PRO A 62 -9.86 -4.00 -2.35
CA PRO A 62 -8.45 -4.24 -1.97
C PRO A 62 -7.92 -5.59 -2.45
N ASP A 63 -8.82 -6.57 -2.65
CA ASP A 63 -8.48 -7.94 -3.04
C ASP A 63 -8.46 -8.14 -4.58
N VAL A 64 -8.70 -7.07 -5.36
CA VAL A 64 -8.87 -7.14 -6.83
C VAL A 64 -7.66 -7.74 -7.57
N ARG A 65 -6.44 -7.50 -7.07
CA ARG A 65 -5.19 -8.01 -7.66
C ARG A 65 -5.07 -9.52 -7.52
N ASP A 66 -5.46 -10.05 -6.37
CA ASP A 66 -5.43 -11.50 -6.11
C ASP A 66 -6.58 -12.21 -6.82
N ILE A 67 -7.73 -11.54 -6.96
CA ILE A 67 -8.85 -12.00 -7.81
C ILE A 67 -8.40 -12.11 -9.27
N ALA A 68 -7.72 -11.08 -9.81
CA ALA A 68 -7.24 -11.08 -11.18
C ALA A 68 -6.19 -12.18 -11.44
N ARG A 69 -5.21 -12.31 -10.54
CA ARG A 69 -4.19 -13.37 -10.61
C ARG A 69 -4.81 -14.76 -10.63
N LYS A 70 -5.81 -15.02 -9.78
CA LYS A 70 -6.57 -16.29 -9.77
C LYS A 70 -7.33 -16.53 -11.08
N ALA A 71 -7.91 -15.50 -11.68
CA ALA A 71 -8.58 -15.61 -12.98
C ALA A 71 -7.59 -16.02 -14.10
N ASP A 72 -6.37 -15.49 -14.08
CA ASP A 72 -5.31 -15.84 -15.04
C ASP A 72 -4.73 -17.24 -14.81
N GLU A 73 -4.55 -17.65 -13.55
CA GLU A 73 -4.21 -19.03 -13.17
C GLU A 73 -5.29 -20.02 -13.65
N GLN A 74 -6.57 -19.69 -13.49
CA GLN A 74 -7.67 -20.53 -14.00
C GLN A 74 -7.67 -20.61 -15.54
N ARG A 75 -7.45 -19.48 -16.22
CA ARG A 75 -7.36 -19.38 -17.69
C ARG A 75 -6.23 -20.24 -18.25
N SER A 76 -5.02 -20.16 -17.67
CA SER A 76 -3.84 -20.90 -18.12
C SER A 76 -3.99 -22.43 -17.97
N HIS A 77 -4.72 -22.90 -16.96
CA HIS A 77 -5.05 -24.33 -16.80
C HIS A 77 -6.21 -24.83 -17.70
N GLY A 78 -6.68 -24.02 -18.65
CA GLY A 78 -7.83 -24.35 -19.51
C GLY A 78 -9.16 -24.46 -18.76
N ARG A 79 -9.20 -24.00 -17.50
CA ARG A 79 -10.38 -23.98 -16.62
C ARG A 79 -11.11 -22.65 -16.76
N VAL A 80 -11.83 -22.49 -17.87
CA VAL A 80 -12.84 -21.42 -17.96
C VAL A 80 -14.06 -21.83 -17.13
N SER A 81 -14.07 -21.39 -15.87
CA SER A 81 -15.17 -21.53 -14.92
C SER A 81 -15.19 -20.30 -14.04
N GLY A 82 -16.39 -19.91 -13.57
CA GLY A 82 -16.61 -18.69 -12.81
C GLY A 82 -15.74 -18.53 -11.56
N LEU A 83 -15.56 -17.27 -11.16
CA LEU A 83 -14.95 -16.87 -9.90
C LEU A 83 -15.95 -17.11 -8.76
N VAL A 84 -16.17 -18.38 -8.43
CA VAL A 84 -17.02 -18.81 -7.32
C VAL A 84 -16.30 -18.46 -6.02
N LEU A 85 -16.68 -17.31 -5.44
CA LEU A 85 -16.19 -16.83 -4.14
C LEU A 85 -17.16 -17.14 -2.98
N THR A 86 -18.32 -17.74 -3.27
CA THR A 86 -19.37 -18.04 -2.29
C THR A 86 -19.82 -19.49 -2.38
N GLU A 87 -19.67 -20.25 -1.28
CA GLU A 87 -20.29 -21.56 -1.14
C GLU A 87 -21.82 -21.40 -1.05
N GLY A 88 -22.55 -22.21 -1.84
CA GLY A 88 -24.02 -22.30 -1.77
C GLY A 88 -24.77 -21.95 -3.06
N TYR A 89 -24.26 -21.04 -3.91
CA TYR A 89 -25.01 -20.58 -5.10
C TYR A 89 -24.68 -21.40 -6.37
N LYS A 90 -25.30 -22.59 -6.49
CA LYS A 90 -25.21 -23.43 -7.70
C LYS A 90 -25.99 -22.80 -8.87
N SER A 91 -25.37 -21.88 -9.62
CA SER A 91 -25.92 -21.39 -10.89
C SER A 91 -25.97 -22.51 -11.96
N PRO A 92 -27.01 -22.59 -12.80
CA PRO A 92 -27.06 -23.55 -13.89
C PRO A 92 -26.08 -23.17 -15.01
N CYS A 93 -25.21 -24.11 -15.38
CA CYS A 93 -24.55 -24.18 -16.69
C CYS A 93 -24.00 -22.87 -17.30
N LEU A 94 -23.07 -22.21 -16.60
CA LEU A 94 -22.13 -21.31 -17.29
C LEU A 94 -21.20 -22.14 -18.19
N THR A 95 -21.40 -22.01 -19.50
CA THR A 95 -20.57 -22.66 -20.51
C THR A 95 -19.15 -22.09 -20.51
N LYS A 96 -18.22 -22.87 -21.07
CA LYS A 96 -16.76 -22.71 -21.03
C LYS A 96 -16.20 -21.45 -21.74
N SER A 97 -17.01 -20.41 -21.97
CA SER A 97 -16.64 -19.16 -22.64
C SER A 97 -17.67 -18.04 -22.37
N SER A 98 -17.67 -17.49 -21.15
CA SER A 98 -18.35 -16.20 -20.89
C SER A 98 -17.59 -15.04 -21.55
N ALA A 99 -18.31 -14.14 -22.22
CA ALA A 99 -17.73 -12.93 -22.83
C ALA A 99 -17.14 -11.95 -21.81
N LEU A 100 -17.48 -12.09 -20.52
CA LEU A 100 -16.98 -11.22 -19.44
C LEU A 100 -15.83 -11.84 -18.63
N ASN A 101 -15.35 -13.04 -18.97
CA ASN A 101 -14.33 -13.73 -18.18
C ASN A 101 -12.99 -12.97 -18.16
N GLY A 102 -12.60 -12.46 -16.98
CA GLY A 102 -11.42 -11.63 -16.74
C GLY A 102 -11.58 -10.16 -17.11
N ILE A 103 -12.81 -9.70 -17.37
CA ILE A 103 -13.11 -8.31 -17.74
C ILE A 103 -13.38 -7.49 -16.46
N PRO A 104 -12.62 -6.41 -16.20
CA PRO A 104 -12.81 -5.59 -15.01
C PRO A 104 -13.97 -4.59 -15.14
N PHE A 105 -14.81 -4.53 -14.11
CA PHE A 105 -16.02 -3.69 -14.05
C PHE A 105 -16.17 -2.95 -12.73
N LEU A 106 -17.02 -1.93 -12.72
CA LEU A 106 -17.39 -1.15 -11.53
C LEU A 106 -18.90 -1.22 -11.28
N VAL A 107 -19.33 -0.93 -10.04
CA VAL A 107 -20.76 -0.85 -9.70
C VAL A 107 -21.04 0.41 -8.87
N LYS A 108 -22.23 0.99 -9.00
CA LYS A 108 -22.71 2.10 -8.14
C LYS A 108 -22.53 1.79 -6.64
N GLY A 109 -22.26 2.79 -5.81
CA GLY A 109 -22.15 2.66 -4.33
C GLY A 109 -23.41 2.18 -3.57
N MET A 110 -24.42 1.66 -4.27
CA MET A 110 -25.67 1.09 -3.75
C MET A 110 -25.76 -0.45 -3.91
N PHE A 111 -24.84 -1.09 -4.63
CA PHE A 111 -24.81 -2.55 -4.76
C PHE A 111 -24.11 -3.18 -3.54
N CYS A 112 -24.81 -4.04 -2.79
CA CYS A 112 -24.24 -4.79 -1.68
C CYS A 112 -23.15 -5.77 -2.15
N THR A 113 -22.02 -5.78 -1.45
CA THR A 113 -20.96 -6.80 -1.57
C THR A 113 -20.50 -7.25 -0.20
N LEU A 114 -20.09 -8.51 -0.09
CA LEU A 114 -19.57 -9.08 1.17
C LEU A 114 -18.03 -8.96 1.31
N ASP A 115 -17.40 -8.38 0.30
CA ASP A 115 -15.98 -7.97 0.25
C ASP A 115 -15.64 -6.92 1.34
N LYS A 116 -14.37 -6.56 1.42
CA LYS A 116 -13.85 -5.45 2.24
C LYS A 116 -14.16 -4.05 1.66
N MET A 117 -15.34 -3.88 1.06
CA MET A 117 -15.84 -2.61 0.51
C MET A 117 -17.18 -2.25 1.16
N LYS A 118 -17.39 -0.95 1.36
CA LYS A 118 -18.60 -0.39 1.97
C LYS A 118 -19.78 -0.44 0.99
N THR A 119 -20.98 -0.58 1.53
CA THR A 119 -22.23 -0.40 0.78
C THR A 119 -23.06 0.66 1.49
N ALA A 120 -22.78 1.92 1.17
CA ALA A 120 -23.20 3.04 2.01
C ALA A 120 -24.10 4.08 1.31
N GLY A 121 -24.47 3.88 0.04
CA GLY A 121 -25.32 4.83 -0.70
C GLY A 121 -24.69 6.22 -0.90
N GLY A 122 -23.36 6.31 -0.70
CA GLY A 122 -22.60 7.57 -0.70
C GLY A 122 -22.60 8.31 0.64
N CYS A 123 -23.25 7.80 1.68
CA CYS A 123 -23.54 8.48 2.94
C CYS A 123 -22.73 7.89 4.12
N PHE A 124 -22.06 8.74 4.91
CA PHE A 124 -21.25 8.27 6.06
C PHE A 124 -22.04 7.49 7.12
N ALA A 125 -23.32 7.79 7.31
CA ALA A 125 -24.24 7.03 8.17
C ALA A 125 -24.15 5.51 7.97
N LEU A 126 -24.00 5.05 6.72
CA LEU A 126 -23.92 3.62 6.40
C LEU A 126 -22.48 3.09 6.20
N ALA A 127 -21.46 3.92 6.42
CA ALA A 127 -20.06 3.58 6.12
C ALA A 127 -19.44 2.49 7.01
N LYS A 128 -20.10 2.14 8.13
CA LYS A 128 -19.72 1.05 9.04
C LYS A 128 -20.70 -0.13 9.03
N THR A 129 -21.72 -0.10 8.19
CA THR A 129 -22.75 -1.14 8.15
C THR A 129 -22.35 -2.30 7.24
N ARG A 130 -22.91 -3.49 7.48
CA ARG A 130 -22.72 -4.67 6.63
C ARG A 130 -24.06 -5.23 6.13
N PRO A 131 -24.23 -5.42 4.81
CA PRO A 131 -25.43 -6.00 4.25
C PRO A 131 -25.49 -7.52 4.47
N VAL A 132 -26.70 -8.05 4.63
CA VAL A 132 -26.96 -9.50 4.80
C VAL A 132 -26.52 -10.37 3.62
N ARG A 133 -26.40 -9.81 2.42
CA ARG A 133 -26.03 -10.55 1.19
C ARG A 133 -25.38 -9.65 0.14
N GLU A 134 -24.64 -10.27 -0.77
CA GLU A 134 -24.17 -9.65 -2.00
C GLU A 134 -25.32 -9.52 -3.02
N SER A 135 -25.27 -8.51 -3.92
CA SER A 135 -26.28 -8.34 -4.96
C SER A 135 -26.29 -9.52 -5.93
N THR A 136 -27.47 -10.06 -6.26
CA THR A 136 -27.58 -11.20 -7.19
C THR A 136 -26.92 -10.91 -8.55
N VAL A 137 -27.02 -9.69 -9.07
CA VAL A 137 -26.38 -9.29 -10.32
C VAL A 137 -24.84 -9.29 -10.25
N VAL A 138 -24.25 -8.98 -9.09
CA VAL A 138 -22.79 -9.03 -8.90
C VAL A 138 -22.33 -10.48 -8.77
N ILE A 139 -23.11 -11.33 -8.09
CA ILE A 139 -22.90 -12.79 -8.06
C ILE A 139 -22.92 -13.37 -9.49
N LYS A 140 -23.92 -13.01 -10.31
CA LYS A 140 -23.99 -13.44 -11.72
C LYS A 140 -22.74 -13.00 -12.51
N LEU A 141 -22.28 -11.75 -12.34
CA LEU A 141 -21.07 -11.25 -12.98
C LEU A 141 -19.80 -12.00 -12.53
N ARG A 142 -19.63 -12.27 -11.23
CA ARG A 142 -18.52 -13.08 -10.68
C ARG A 142 -18.51 -14.51 -11.20
N ASN A 143 -19.69 -15.14 -11.24
CA ASN A 143 -19.87 -16.47 -11.84
C ASN A 143 -19.56 -16.45 -13.36
N SER A 144 -19.73 -15.32 -14.04
CA SER A 144 -19.29 -15.15 -15.43
C SER A 144 -17.78 -14.92 -15.60
N GLY A 145 -17.03 -14.83 -14.50
CA GLY A 145 -15.59 -14.55 -14.46
C GLY A 145 -15.23 -13.05 -14.51
N ALA A 146 -16.20 -12.13 -14.44
CA ALA A 146 -15.94 -10.70 -14.43
C ALA A 146 -15.29 -10.26 -13.10
N ILE A 147 -14.41 -9.27 -13.16
CA ILE A 147 -13.60 -8.84 -12.00
C ILE A 147 -14.13 -7.50 -11.45
N LEU A 148 -14.62 -7.49 -10.22
CA LEU A 148 -15.12 -6.27 -9.59
C LEU A 148 -13.95 -5.39 -9.10
N LEU A 149 -13.73 -4.26 -9.78
CA LEU A 149 -12.69 -3.27 -9.44
C LEU A 149 -13.00 -2.49 -8.16
N GLY A 150 -14.27 -2.17 -7.88
CA GLY A 150 -14.61 -1.14 -6.90
C GLY A 150 -16.05 -0.61 -6.99
N LYS A 151 -16.30 0.48 -6.25
CA LYS A 151 -17.57 1.21 -6.16
C LYS A 151 -17.47 2.58 -6.80
N THR A 152 -18.40 2.94 -7.67
CA THR A 152 -18.49 4.29 -8.26
C THR A 152 -19.31 5.25 -7.44
N ASN A 153 -18.98 6.54 -7.56
CA ASN A 153 -19.70 7.63 -6.96
C ASN A 153 -21.12 7.79 -7.52
N LEU A 154 -21.96 8.50 -6.79
CA LEU A 154 -23.38 8.71 -7.05
C LEU A 154 -23.87 10.01 -6.41
N SER A 155 -25.02 10.51 -6.85
CA SER A 155 -25.82 11.38 -5.98
C SER A 155 -26.18 10.61 -4.71
N GLU A 156 -25.89 11.16 -3.53
CA GLU A 156 -26.17 10.53 -2.25
C GLU A 156 -27.65 10.10 -2.13
N TRP A 157 -27.89 8.87 -1.66
CA TRP A 157 -29.23 8.29 -1.57
C TRP A 157 -30.03 8.39 -2.88
N ALA A 158 -29.37 8.22 -4.02
CA ALA A 158 -29.98 8.37 -5.35
C ALA A 158 -30.70 9.71 -5.58
N ASN A 159 -30.18 10.80 -4.98
CA ASN A 159 -30.75 12.16 -5.01
C ASN A 159 -31.96 12.41 -4.08
N PHE A 160 -32.24 11.53 -3.11
CA PHE A 160 -33.37 11.68 -2.17
C PHE A 160 -33.07 12.50 -0.89
N ARG A 161 -31.84 12.96 -0.64
CA ARG A 161 -31.50 13.64 0.62
C ARG A 161 -32.05 15.08 0.73
N GLY A 162 -31.74 15.96 -0.22
CA GLY A 162 -32.11 17.38 -0.16
C GLY A 162 -31.98 18.10 -1.51
N PRO A 163 -32.71 19.21 -1.74
CA PRO A 163 -32.67 19.96 -3.00
C PRO A 163 -31.49 20.92 -3.12
N ASP A 164 -30.89 21.33 -2.00
CA ASP A 164 -29.77 22.30 -1.93
C ASP A 164 -28.40 21.63 -1.97
N ILE A 165 -28.40 20.32 -2.23
CA ILE A 165 -27.18 19.53 -2.42
C ILE A 165 -26.75 19.76 -3.87
N PRO A 166 -25.46 20.00 -4.15
CA PRO A 166 -24.93 19.86 -5.48
C PRO A 166 -25.32 18.49 -6.00
N ASP A 167 -26.10 18.43 -7.08
CA ASP A 167 -26.44 17.15 -7.66
C ASP A 167 -25.13 16.38 -8.00
N ARG A 168 -25.21 15.05 -8.05
CA ARG A 168 -24.06 14.18 -8.39
C ARG A 168 -22.91 14.19 -7.36
N TRP A 169 -23.16 14.77 -6.18
CA TRP A 169 -22.31 14.76 -4.99
C TRP A 169 -22.71 13.67 -3.99
N SER A 170 -21.74 13.20 -3.21
CA SER A 170 -21.93 12.37 -2.01
C SER A 170 -20.96 12.80 -0.91
N SER A 171 -21.31 12.64 0.36
CA SER A 171 -20.43 12.95 1.49
C SER A 171 -19.14 12.12 1.44
N MET A 172 -19.26 10.83 1.13
CA MET A 172 -18.12 9.93 0.98
C MET A 172 -17.31 10.12 -0.30
N GLY A 173 -17.95 10.54 -1.40
CA GLY A 173 -17.34 10.58 -2.73
C GLY A 173 -16.94 11.97 -3.24
N GLY A 174 -17.44 13.04 -2.63
CA GLY A 174 -17.31 14.40 -3.16
C GLY A 174 -18.13 14.64 -4.44
N GLN A 175 -17.85 15.76 -5.11
CA GLN A 175 -18.54 16.18 -6.34
C GLN A 175 -18.02 15.41 -7.54
N SER A 176 -18.91 14.70 -8.25
CA SER A 176 -18.58 14.08 -9.54
C SER A 176 -18.61 15.12 -10.68
N TYR A 177 -17.71 15.00 -11.66
CA TYR A 177 -17.71 15.83 -12.88
C TYR A 177 -17.60 14.98 -14.15
N ALA A 178 -18.32 15.36 -15.21
CA ALA A 178 -18.19 14.72 -16.51
C ALA A 178 -16.96 15.21 -17.32
N PRO A 179 -16.46 14.42 -18.28
CA PRO A 179 -15.11 14.59 -18.82
C PRO A 179 -15.00 15.41 -20.12
N TYR A 180 -16.08 16.00 -20.66
CA TYR A 180 -16.03 16.72 -21.95
C TYR A 180 -15.94 18.25 -21.81
N CYS A 181 -16.36 18.81 -20.67
CA CYS A 181 -16.20 20.23 -20.35
C CYS A 181 -15.69 20.41 -18.91
N PHE A 182 -15.05 21.53 -18.62
CA PHE A 182 -14.61 21.85 -17.26
C PHE A 182 -15.83 22.05 -16.34
N GLN A 183 -15.79 21.43 -15.15
CA GLN A 183 -16.92 21.40 -14.21
C GLN A 183 -18.25 20.94 -14.82
N GLN A 184 -18.18 20.09 -15.86
CA GLN A 184 -19.38 19.57 -16.51
C GLN A 184 -20.24 18.75 -15.53
N ASP A 185 -21.53 19.03 -15.58
CA ASP A 185 -22.58 18.24 -14.98
C ASP A 185 -22.63 16.81 -15.60
N PRO A 186 -22.43 15.74 -14.81
CA PRO A 186 -22.53 14.38 -15.33
C PRO A 186 -23.96 13.83 -15.34
N THR A 187 -24.97 14.54 -14.84
CA THR A 187 -26.29 14.02 -14.43
C THR A 187 -26.21 12.81 -13.48
N GLY A 188 -27.34 12.42 -12.90
CA GLY A 188 -27.36 11.50 -11.76
C GLY A 188 -28.52 10.51 -11.82
N SER A 189 -28.59 9.54 -10.93
CA SER A 189 -27.70 9.32 -9.78
C SER A 189 -26.54 8.35 -10.03
N SER A 190 -26.44 7.64 -11.16
CA SER A 190 -25.28 6.76 -11.44
C SER A 190 -24.10 7.52 -12.11
N SER A 191 -23.82 8.73 -11.61
CA SER A 191 -22.83 9.67 -12.17
C SER A 191 -21.45 9.04 -12.34
N GLY A 192 -20.88 8.51 -11.25
CA GLY A 192 -19.54 7.91 -11.27
C GLY A 192 -19.44 6.68 -12.19
N SER A 193 -20.53 5.91 -12.32
CA SER A 193 -20.59 4.77 -13.24
C SER A 193 -20.44 5.22 -14.70
N ALA A 194 -21.10 6.32 -15.06
CA ALA A 194 -21.03 6.85 -16.42
C ALA A 194 -19.67 7.50 -16.73
N ILE A 195 -19.16 8.30 -15.80
CA ILE A 195 -17.83 8.94 -15.93
C ILE A 195 -16.74 7.89 -16.09
N ALA A 196 -16.75 6.84 -15.25
CA ALA A 196 -15.76 5.76 -15.28
C ALA A 196 -15.77 4.98 -16.62
N VAL A 197 -16.95 4.73 -17.19
CA VAL A 197 -17.08 4.07 -18.50
C VAL A 197 -16.61 4.98 -19.64
N ALA A 198 -16.98 6.27 -19.59
CA ALA A 198 -16.64 7.24 -20.63
C ALA A 198 -15.14 7.50 -20.73
N THR A 199 -14.45 7.62 -19.59
CA THR A 199 -13.00 7.85 -19.45
C THR A 199 -12.17 6.56 -19.38
N GLY A 200 -12.76 5.39 -19.66
CA GLY A 200 -12.03 4.12 -19.72
C GLY A 200 -11.36 3.72 -18.40
N LEU A 201 -12.00 3.99 -17.26
CA LEU A 201 -11.57 3.53 -15.93
C LEU A 201 -12.06 2.10 -15.62
N CYS A 202 -12.99 1.58 -16.43
CA CYS A 202 -13.42 0.20 -16.45
C CYS A 202 -13.84 -0.22 -17.88
N ALA A 203 -14.08 -1.51 -18.09
CA ALA A 203 -14.66 -1.99 -19.34
C ALA A 203 -16.15 -1.61 -19.46
N PHE A 204 -16.90 -1.83 -18.38
CA PHE A 204 -18.31 -1.47 -18.21
C PHE A 204 -18.62 -1.18 -16.73
N ALA A 205 -19.81 -0.63 -16.45
CA ALA A 205 -20.30 -0.46 -15.08
C ALA A 205 -21.78 -0.86 -14.93
N LEU A 206 -22.23 -1.11 -13.70
CA LEU A 206 -23.65 -1.23 -13.36
C LEU A 206 -24.17 0.01 -12.62
N GLY A 207 -25.32 0.51 -13.06
CA GLY A 207 -26.11 1.53 -12.38
C GLY A 207 -27.46 0.99 -11.89
N ILE A 208 -28.17 1.83 -11.14
CA ILE A 208 -29.55 1.57 -10.67
C ILE A 208 -30.40 2.80 -11.04
N GLN A 209 -31.55 2.56 -11.68
CA GLN A 209 -32.50 3.60 -12.07
C GLN A 209 -33.88 3.41 -11.45
N THR A 210 -34.28 4.41 -10.65
CA THR A 210 -35.65 4.67 -10.18
C THR A 210 -36.36 5.66 -11.10
N SER A 211 -35.64 6.73 -11.48
CA SER A 211 -36.01 7.71 -12.50
C SER A 211 -34.72 8.29 -13.08
N GLY A 212 -34.56 8.33 -14.41
CA GLY A 212 -33.41 8.94 -15.12
C GLY A 212 -32.03 8.29 -14.97
N SER A 213 -31.78 7.65 -13.82
CA SER A 213 -30.46 7.49 -13.20
C SER A 213 -29.45 6.53 -13.86
N ILE A 214 -29.77 5.96 -15.02
CA ILE A 214 -28.84 5.23 -15.90
C ILE A 214 -28.77 5.94 -17.26
N VAL A 215 -29.91 6.31 -17.84
CA VAL A 215 -29.99 6.88 -19.20
C VAL A 215 -29.52 8.34 -19.28
N GLU A 216 -29.87 9.19 -18.30
CA GLU A 216 -29.42 10.58 -18.22
C GLU A 216 -27.88 10.66 -18.07
N PRO A 217 -27.24 10.04 -17.07
CA PRO A 217 -25.78 10.08 -16.94
C PRO A 217 -25.06 9.41 -18.11
N ALA A 218 -25.68 8.43 -18.78
CA ALA A 218 -25.15 7.91 -20.02
C ALA A 218 -25.18 8.95 -21.16
N GLY A 219 -26.28 9.70 -21.30
CA GLY A 219 -26.42 10.83 -22.23
C GLY A 219 -25.34 11.88 -22.01
N ARG A 220 -25.23 12.39 -20.77
CA ARG A 220 -24.26 13.44 -20.40
C ARG A 220 -22.80 12.97 -20.27
N CYS A 221 -22.54 11.68 -20.45
CA CYS A 221 -21.18 11.14 -20.62
C CYS A 221 -20.92 10.59 -22.04
N ALA A 222 -21.83 10.78 -22.99
CA ALA A 222 -21.76 10.23 -24.35
C ALA A 222 -21.40 8.72 -24.38
N ILE A 223 -22.12 7.93 -23.60
CA ILE A 223 -22.04 6.46 -23.54
C ILE A 223 -23.42 5.83 -23.70
N VAL A 224 -23.46 4.51 -23.77
CA VAL A 224 -24.70 3.74 -23.75
C VAL A 224 -25.13 3.44 -22.32
N GLY A 225 -26.39 3.72 -22.03
CA GLY A 225 -27.06 3.33 -20.79
C GLY A 225 -28.29 2.53 -21.14
N LEU A 226 -28.35 1.26 -20.75
CA LEU A 226 -29.49 0.39 -20.98
C LEU A 226 -30.22 0.20 -19.64
N LYS A 227 -31.47 0.67 -19.58
CA LYS A 227 -32.36 0.46 -18.44
C LYS A 227 -33.36 -0.66 -18.79
N PRO A 228 -33.29 -1.85 -18.17
CA PRO A 228 -34.22 -2.93 -18.47
C PRO A 228 -35.68 -2.64 -18.06
N THR A 229 -36.58 -3.53 -18.46
CA THR A 229 -37.90 -3.70 -17.85
C THR A 229 -37.72 -3.96 -16.35
N VAL A 230 -38.55 -3.34 -15.51
CA VAL A 230 -38.56 -3.64 -14.07
C VAL A 230 -38.91 -5.12 -13.88
N GLY A 231 -38.00 -5.86 -13.25
CA GLY A 231 -38.07 -7.31 -13.12
C GLY A 231 -37.21 -8.11 -14.10
N LEU A 232 -36.62 -7.54 -15.17
CA LEU A 232 -35.73 -8.36 -16.02
C LEU A 232 -34.42 -8.74 -15.30
N THR A 233 -33.95 -7.87 -14.42
CA THR A 233 -32.74 -8.03 -13.60
C THR A 233 -33.10 -7.94 -12.12
N SER A 234 -32.55 -8.84 -11.29
CA SER A 234 -32.76 -8.79 -9.84
C SER A 234 -32.16 -7.56 -9.20
N ARG A 235 -32.86 -7.04 -8.19
CA ARG A 235 -32.47 -5.92 -7.32
C ARG A 235 -32.18 -6.37 -5.89
N ALA A 236 -32.25 -7.68 -5.63
CA ALA A 236 -31.89 -8.25 -4.34
C ALA A 236 -30.43 -7.92 -3.99
N GLY A 237 -30.21 -7.42 -2.78
CA GLY A 237 -28.91 -6.92 -2.34
C GLY A 237 -28.52 -5.57 -2.97
N CYS A 238 -29.49 -4.67 -3.17
CA CYS A 238 -29.23 -3.26 -3.49
C CYS A 238 -29.90 -2.37 -2.44
N ILE A 239 -29.32 -1.20 -2.16
CA ILE A 239 -30.03 -0.12 -1.45
C ILE A 239 -31.20 0.33 -2.36
N PRO A 240 -32.46 0.34 -1.87
CA PRO A 240 -33.61 0.65 -2.70
C PRO A 240 -33.86 2.16 -2.85
N GLY A 241 -34.58 2.51 -3.91
CA GLY A 241 -35.25 3.80 -4.11
C GLY A 241 -36.78 3.66 -4.28
N SER A 242 -37.23 2.62 -4.97
CA SER A 242 -38.63 2.21 -5.07
C SER A 242 -38.77 0.81 -5.69
N GLU A 243 -39.37 -0.15 -4.98
CA GLU A 243 -39.53 -1.53 -5.46
C GLU A 243 -40.38 -1.71 -6.72
N PHE A 244 -41.12 -0.69 -7.20
CA PHE A 244 -41.90 -0.77 -8.46
C PHE A 244 -41.28 -0.01 -9.64
N GLN A 245 -40.24 0.80 -9.42
CA GLN A 245 -39.52 1.52 -10.48
C GLN A 245 -38.06 1.08 -10.63
N ASP A 246 -37.42 0.66 -9.54
CA ASP A 246 -36.01 0.30 -9.54
C ASP A 246 -35.72 -0.84 -10.52
N THR A 247 -34.61 -0.69 -11.23
CA THR A 247 -34.03 -1.72 -12.07
C THR A 247 -32.50 -1.53 -12.18
N VAL A 248 -31.79 -2.63 -12.42
CA VAL A 248 -30.33 -2.67 -12.57
C VAL A 248 -30.00 -2.69 -14.06
N GLY A 249 -29.13 -1.80 -14.51
CA GLY A 249 -28.79 -1.71 -15.92
C GLY A 249 -27.31 -1.45 -16.20
N PRO A 250 -26.78 -1.94 -17.33
CA PRO A 250 -25.40 -1.72 -17.72
C PRO A 250 -25.20 -0.33 -18.34
N LEU A 251 -24.05 0.26 -18.00
CA LEU A 251 -23.47 1.41 -18.68
C LEU A 251 -22.20 0.92 -19.40
N ALA A 252 -22.10 1.18 -20.70
CA ALA A 252 -20.98 0.74 -21.53
C ALA A 252 -20.71 1.73 -22.68
N ARG A 253 -19.54 1.64 -23.32
CA ARG A 253 -19.18 2.55 -24.43
C ARG A 253 -19.90 2.22 -25.75
N SER A 254 -20.50 1.03 -25.87
CA SER A 254 -21.26 0.60 -27.04
C SER A 254 -22.52 -0.20 -26.67
N VAL A 255 -23.51 -0.24 -27.57
CA VAL A 255 -24.73 -1.04 -27.44
C VAL A 255 -24.39 -2.53 -27.38
N GLN A 256 -23.38 -2.96 -28.14
CA GLN A 256 -22.90 -4.35 -28.13
C GLN A 256 -22.36 -4.76 -26.75
N ASP A 257 -21.58 -3.90 -26.10
CA ASP A 257 -21.03 -4.17 -24.77
C ASP A 257 -22.15 -4.16 -23.71
N ALA A 258 -23.06 -3.18 -23.75
CA ALA A 258 -24.21 -3.11 -22.84
C ALA A 258 -25.10 -4.36 -22.94
N ALA A 259 -25.41 -4.83 -24.15
CA ALA A 259 -26.18 -6.05 -24.38
C ALA A 259 -25.45 -7.31 -23.88
N SER A 260 -24.12 -7.36 -24.06
CA SER A 260 -23.29 -8.48 -23.57
C SER A 260 -23.22 -8.56 -22.04
N VAL A 261 -23.36 -7.42 -21.35
CA VAL A 261 -23.50 -7.39 -19.88
C VAL A 261 -24.93 -7.80 -19.46
N LEU A 262 -25.95 -7.33 -20.17
CA LEU A 262 -27.35 -7.71 -19.93
C LEU A 262 -27.56 -9.23 -19.99
N ASP A 263 -26.90 -9.91 -20.93
CA ASP A 263 -26.90 -11.37 -21.08
C ASP A 263 -26.48 -12.14 -19.83
N VAL A 264 -25.62 -11.54 -19.00
CA VAL A 264 -25.15 -12.17 -17.75
C VAL A 264 -26.05 -11.83 -16.57
N ILE A 265 -26.57 -10.61 -16.48
CA ILE A 265 -27.33 -10.16 -15.29
C ILE A 265 -28.83 -10.45 -15.35
N ALA A 266 -29.41 -10.60 -16.55
CA ALA A 266 -30.83 -10.84 -16.74
C ALA A 266 -31.32 -12.19 -16.21
N GLY A 267 -32.64 -12.32 -16.05
CA GLY A 267 -33.33 -13.56 -15.68
C GLY A 267 -33.58 -13.71 -14.18
N LYS A 268 -34.45 -14.70 -13.87
CA LYS A 268 -35.13 -14.87 -12.58
C LYS A 268 -34.20 -14.99 -11.37
N ASP A 269 -34.71 -14.56 -10.22
CA ASP A 269 -34.13 -14.67 -8.89
C ASP A 269 -35.25 -14.82 -7.86
N THR A 270 -35.18 -15.87 -7.04
CA THR A 270 -36.16 -16.13 -5.96
C THR A 270 -36.10 -15.09 -4.84
N LEU A 271 -35.06 -14.24 -4.80
CA LEU A 271 -34.94 -13.13 -3.85
C LEU A 271 -35.61 -11.83 -4.33
N ASP A 272 -36.14 -11.79 -5.55
CA ASP A 272 -36.83 -10.63 -6.13
C ASP A 272 -38.06 -11.06 -6.96
N GLN A 273 -39.24 -10.95 -6.33
CA GLN A 273 -40.52 -11.36 -6.91
C GLN A 273 -40.84 -10.75 -8.28
N TYR A 274 -40.34 -9.55 -8.58
CA TYR A 274 -40.58 -8.90 -9.87
C TYR A 274 -39.93 -9.66 -11.03
N THR A 275 -38.92 -10.48 -10.73
CA THR A 275 -38.23 -11.30 -11.73
C THR A 275 -38.98 -12.58 -12.10
N GLU A 276 -40.05 -12.94 -11.38
CA GLU A 276 -40.91 -14.06 -11.77
C GLU A 276 -41.60 -13.82 -13.12
N ALA A 277 -41.91 -12.56 -13.42
CA ALA A 277 -42.51 -12.12 -14.67
C ALA A 277 -41.52 -12.07 -15.85
N ALA A 278 -40.21 -12.17 -15.60
CA ALA A 278 -39.20 -12.10 -16.65
C ALA A 278 -39.33 -13.29 -17.63
N PRO A 279 -39.33 -13.06 -18.95
CA PRO A 279 -39.25 -14.13 -19.93
C PRO A 279 -37.88 -14.82 -19.88
N ALA A 280 -37.78 -15.98 -20.52
CA ALA A 280 -36.47 -16.57 -20.81
C ALA A 280 -35.66 -15.61 -21.72
N PRO A 281 -34.33 -15.49 -21.55
CA PRO A 281 -33.49 -14.74 -22.47
C PRO A 281 -33.66 -15.22 -23.93
N PRO A 282 -33.52 -14.33 -24.93
CA PRO A 282 -33.62 -14.70 -26.33
C PRO A 282 -32.53 -15.71 -26.73
N LEU A 283 -32.79 -16.50 -27.77
CA LEU A 283 -31.83 -17.48 -28.28
C LEU A 283 -30.54 -16.78 -28.75
N GLY A 284 -29.42 -17.07 -28.07
CA GLY A 284 -28.13 -16.43 -28.33
C GLY A 284 -27.89 -15.11 -27.57
N GLY A 285 -28.81 -14.72 -26.68
CA GLY A 285 -28.68 -13.52 -25.86
C GLY A 285 -29.10 -12.22 -26.55
N TYR A 286 -29.32 -11.18 -25.76
CA TYR A 286 -29.56 -9.80 -26.19
C TYR A 286 -28.42 -9.29 -27.08
N ALA A 287 -27.17 -9.69 -26.83
CA ALA A 287 -26.03 -9.36 -27.69
C ALA A 287 -26.20 -9.84 -29.14
N SER A 288 -27.01 -10.89 -29.40
CA SER A 288 -27.30 -11.38 -30.75
C SER A 288 -28.26 -10.49 -31.56
N ALA A 289 -28.92 -9.52 -30.91
CA ALA A 289 -29.80 -8.55 -31.56
C ALA A 289 -29.02 -7.41 -32.26
N CYS A 290 -27.74 -7.21 -31.93
CA CYS A 290 -26.85 -6.22 -32.53
C CYS A 290 -26.58 -6.52 -34.02
N LYS A 291 -27.40 -5.94 -34.90
CA LYS A 291 -27.34 -6.12 -36.37
C LYS A 291 -27.46 -4.78 -37.07
N ALA A 292 -26.60 -4.51 -38.05
CA ALA A 292 -26.54 -3.21 -38.74
C ALA A 292 -27.86 -2.84 -39.45
N GLY A 293 -28.58 -3.81 -40.01
CA GLY A 293 -29.91 -3.60 -40.62
C GLY A 293 -31.07 -3.57 -39.61
N GLY A 294 -30.79 -3.34 -38.32
CA GLY A 294 -31.75 -3.53 -37.23
C GLY A 294 -33.01 -2.66 -37.30
N LEU A 295 -32.95 -1.47 -37.90
CA LEU A 295 -34.09 -0.55 -38.00
C LEU A 295 -35.04 -0.82 -39.17
N SER A 296 -34.68 -1.73 -40.09
CA SER A 296 -35.46 -1.97 -41.32
C SER A 296 -36.88 -2.48 -41.02
N GLY A 297 -37.89 -1.72 -41.41
CA GLY A 297 -39.31 -2.04 -41.23
C GLY A 297 -39.90 -1.69 -39.85
N ILE A 298 -39.09 -1.26 -38.88
CA ILE A 298 -39.54 -0.88 -37.54
C ILE A 298 -40.36 0.43 -37.63
N ARG A 299 -41.52 0.46 -36.97
CA ARG A 299 -42.35 1.67 -36.81
C ARG A 299 -41.91 2.45 -35.57
N VAL A 300 -41.30 3.62 -35.79
CA VAL A 300 -40.70 4.47 -34.75
C VAL A 300 -41.60 5.68 -34.51
N GLY A 301 -42.24 5.75 -33.34
CA GLY A 301 -43.07 6.88 -32.96
C GLY A 301 -42.27 8.05 -32.38
N VAL A 302 -42.64 9.28 -32.75
CA VAL A 302 -42.04 10.51 -32.22
C VAL A 302 -43.10 11.31 -31.45
N PRO A 303 -43.03 11.39 -30.11
CA PRO A 303 -43.99 12.14 -29.30
C PRO A 303 -43.65 13.64 -29.27
N TRP A 304 -43.88 14.33 -30.39
CA TRP A 304 -43.48 15.74 -30.56
C TRP A 304 -43.99 16.70 -29.48
N LYS A 305 -45.17 16.46 -28.89
CA LYS A 305 -45.69 17.33 -27.83
C LYS A 305 -44.76 17.36 -26.61
N ILE A 306 -44.42 16.19 -26.05
CA ILE A 306 -43.57 16.15 -24.84
C ILE A 306 -42.14 16.63 -25.13
N ILE A 307 -41.64 16.36 -26.34
CA ILE A 307 -40.31 16.82 -26.77
C ILE A 307 -40.26 18.36 -26.79
N ARG A 308 -41.27 19.02 -27.37
CA ARG A 308 -41.37 20.49 -27.40
C ARG A 308 -41.68 21.10 -26.03
N ASP A 309 -42.39 20.38 -25.16
CA ASP A 309 -42.69 20.80 -23.78
C ASP A 309 -41.47 20.67 -22.84
N SER A 310 -40.47 19.84 -23.16
CA SER A 310 -39.28 19.58 -22.31
C SER A 310 -37.94 20.09 -22.87
N VAL A 311 -37.78 20.16 -24.19
CA VAL A 311 -36.49 20.48 -24.84
C VAL A 311 -36.55 21.87 -25.48
N GLU A 312 -36.10 22.87 -24.72
CA GLU A 312 -35.96 24.26 -25.20
C GLU A 312 -34.72 24.47 -26.09
N ASP A 313 -33.74 23.56 -26.02
CA ASP A 313 -32.47 23.69 -26.75
C ASP A 313 -32.68 23.42 -28.27
N THR A 314 -32.60 24.50 -29.05
CA THR A 314 -32.75 24.47 -30.51
C THR A 314 -31.72 23.59 -31.24
N ARG A 315 -30.53 23.37 -30.65
CA ARG A 315 -29.50 22.50 -31.23
C ARG A 315 -29.81 21.03 -30.93
N ILE A 316 -30.27 20.69 -29.72
CA ILE A 316 -30.76 19.33 -29.43
C ILE A 316 -31.91 18.98 -30.36
N MET A 317 -32.86 19.90 -30.57
CA MET A 317 -33.98 19.73 -31.50
C MET A 317 -33.52 19.49 -32.95
N LYS A 318 -32.54 20.26 -33.44
CA LYS A 318 -31.99 20.10 -34.79
C LYS A 318 -31.23 18.77 -34.97
N ASP A 319 -30.39 18.40 -34.01
CA ASP A 319 -29.65 17.13 -34.07
C ASP A 319 -30.62 15.94 -33.91
N PHE A 320 -31.72 16.10 -33.17
CA PHE A 320 -32.82 15.14 -33.11
C PHE A 320 -33.51 14.95 -34.46
N GLU A 321 -33.89 16.03 -35.15
CA GLU A 321 -34.46 15.95 -36.51
C GLU A 321 -33.51 15.21 -37.49
N LEU A 322 -32.21 15.53 -37.45
CA LEU A 322 -31.19 14.82 -38.23
C LEU A 322 -31.08 13.33 -37.85
N SER A 323 -31.29 12.98 -36.57
CA SER A 323 -31.31 11.58 -36.12
C SER A 323 -32.50 10.80 -36.71
N LEU A 324 -33.66 11.45 -36.88
CA LEU A 324 -34.83 10.85 -37.53
C LEU A 324 -34.57 10.59 -39.01
N ASP A 325 -33.83 11.46 -39.70
CA ASP A 325 -33.40 11.23 -41.08
C ASP A 325 -32.46 10.02 -41.20
N ILE A 326 -31.51 9.86 -40.26
CA ILE A 326 -30.64 8.67 -40.18
C ILE A 326 -31.50 7.42 -39.96
N ILE A 327 -32.41 7.43 -38.97
CA ILE A 327 -33.31 6.30 -38.66
C ILE A 327 -34.17 5.92 -39.88
N ARG A 328 -34.72 6.91 -40.59
CA ARG A 328 -35.49 6.71 -41.82
C ARG A 328 -34.63 6.13 -42.95
N SER A 329 -33.37 6.57 -43.08
CA SER A 329 -32.42 6.02 -44.08
C SER A 329 -32.05 4.55 -43.84
N LEU A 330 -32.12 4.08 -42.59
CA LEU A 330 -31.92 2.69 -42.20
C LEU A 330 -33.17 1.81 -42.40
N GLY A 331 -34.22 2.36 -43.02
CA GLY A 331 -35.43 1.65 -43.42
C GLY A 331 -36.54 1.63 -42.36
N ALA A 332 -36.44 2.40 -41.29
CA ALA A 332 -37.53 2.57 -40.33
C ALA A 332 -38.64 3.48 -40.87
N ILE A 333 -39.86 3.24 -40.38
CA ILE A 333 -41.05 4.04 -40.68
C ILE A 333 -41.25 5.00 -39.51
N ILE A 334 -40.92 6.28 -39.72
CA ILE A 334 -41.22 7.32 -38.73
C ILE A 334 -42.75 7.56 -38.67
N VAL A 335 -43.29 7.60 -37.46
CA VAL A 335 -44.68 7.92 -37.16
C VAL A 335 -44.69 9.19 -36.32
N GLU A 336 -44.96 10.32 -36.98
CA GLU A 336 -45.01 11.64 -36.36
C GLU A 336 -46.20 11.76 -35.38
N ASP A 337 -46.09 12.66 -34.41
CA ASP A 337 -47.11 13.01 -33.41
C ASP A 337 -47.65 11.79 -32.63
N ALA A 338 -46.76 10.85 -32.32
CA ALA A 338 -47.02 9.64 -31.53
C ALA A 338 -47.10 9.95 -30.01
N ASP A 339 -47.85 11.00 -29.67
CA ASP A 339 -47.90 11.61 -28.34
C ASP A 339 -48.52 10.71 -27.27
N PHE A 340 -48.05 10.86 -26.04
CA PHE A 340 -48.63 10.21 -24.87
C PHE A 340 -50.10 10.64 -24.66
N PRO A 341 -51.05 9.71 -24.51
CA PRO A 341 -52.48 10.06 -24.43
C PRO A 341 -52.88 11.02 -23.32
N THR A 342 -52.24 10.95 -22.14
CA THR A 342 -52.56 11.79 -20.98
C THR A 342 -51.35 12.28 -20.17
N PHE A 343 -50.13 11.86 -20.49
CA PHE A 343 -48.93 12.31 -19.77
C PHE A 343 -48.58 13.76 -20.13
N GLU A 344 -48.13 14.52 -19.14
CA GLU A 344 -47.74 15.94 -19.26
C GLU A 344 -46.38 16.19 -18.61
N SER A 345 -45.64 17.18 -19.11
CA SER A 345 -44.36 17.58 -18.51
C SER A 345 -44.52 18.04 -17.05
N GLY A 346 -43.50 17.73 -16.24
CA GLY A 346 -43.47 17.99 -14.80
C GLY A 346 -44.47 17.18 -13.97
N TRP A 347 -45.21 16.23 -14.55
CA TRP A 347 -46.22 15.45 -13.80
C TRP A 347 -45.61 14.66 -12.63
N THR A 348 -44.45 14.03 -12.85
CA THR A 348 -43.67 13.33 -11.83
C THR A 348 -43.33 14.21 -10.62
N GLN A 349 -43.06 15.50 -10.86
CA GLN A 349 -42.72 16.47 -9.83
C GLN A 349 -43.96 16.92 -9.03
N LYS A 350 -45.14 16.96 -9.68
CA LYS A 350 -46.44 17.34 -9.10
C LYS A 350 -47.02 16.25 -8.20
N ASN A 351 -46.77 14.96 -8.48
CA ASN A 351 -47.30 13.83 -7.69
C ASN A 351 -46.17 12.97 -7.08
N ARG A 352 -45.66 13.42 -5.92
CA ARG A 352 -44.59 12.74 -5.17
C ARG A 352 -45.07 11.77 -4.09
N LEU A 353 -46.37 11.67 -3.83
CA LEU A 353 -46.93 10.90 -2.70
C LEU A 353 -46.42 9.46 -2.70
N CYS A 354 -46.57 8.75 -3.83
CA CYS A 354 -46.12 7.37 -3.96
C CYS A 354 -44.61 7.22 -3.76
N SER A 355 -43.83 8.09 -4.41
CA SER A 355 -42.36 8.01 -4.41
C SER A 355 -41.79 8.27 -3.03
N HIS A 356 -42.39 9.17 -2.23
CA HIS A 356 -41.97 9.40 -0.85
C HIS A 356 -42.37 8.22 0.07
N ALA A 357 -43.63 7.78 0.01
CA ALA A 357 -44.14 6.72 0.87
C ALA A 357 -43.40 5.37 0.65
N ILE A 358 -43.11 5.02 -0.61
CA ILE A 358 -42.37 3.79 -0.93
C ILE A 358 -40.89 3.91 -0.57
N PHE A 359 -40.25 5.06 -0.82
CA PHE A 359 -38.85 5.29 -0.45
C PHE A 359 -38.64 5.12 1.06
N ARG A 360 -39.55 5.65 1.89
CA ARG A 360 -39.54 5.42 3.34
C ARG A 360 -39.61 3.92 3.66
N HIS A 361 -40.66 3.24 3.19
CA HIS A 361 -40.92 1.84 3.49
C HIS A 361 -39.75 0.92 3.09
N ASP A 362 -39.25 1.05 1.86
CA ASP A 362 -38.17 0.22 1.35
C ASP A 362 -36.83 0.53 2.04
N THR A 363 -36.57 1.79 2.42
CA THR A 363 -35.36 2.19 3.15
C THR A 363 -35.34 1.59 4.55
N GLU A 364 -36.41 1.77 5.34
CA GLU A 364 -36.53 1.21 6.70
C GLU A 364 -36.37 -0.32 6.67
N LYS A 365 -37.05 -0.99 5.74
CA LYS A 365 -36.94 -2.43 5.48
C LYS A 365 -35.54 -2.89 5.06
N TYR A 366 -34.77 -2.05 4.37
CA TYR A 366 -33.36 -2.33 4.06
C TYR A 366 -32.47 -2.20 5.31
N LEU A 367 -32.67 -1.16 6.11
CA LEU A 367 -31.90 -0.90 7.33
C LEU A 367 -32.08 -2.03 8.36
N ASP A 368 -33.32 -2.49 8.56
CA ASP A 368 -33.63 -3.64 9.42
C ASP A 368 -33.04 -4.97 8.92
N SER A 369 -32.58 -5.04 7.67
CA SER A 369 -31.93 -6.23 7.11
C SER A 369 -30.40 -6.27 7.29
N LEU A 370 -29.79 -5.23 7.86
CA LEU A 370 -28.33 -5.14 8.05
C LEU A 370 -27.85 -6.14 9.12
N THR A 371 -26.75 -6.84 8.87
CA THR A 371 -26.17 -7.82 9.81
C THR A 371 -25.19 -7.20 10.79
N GLU A 372 -24.54 -6.10 10.40
CA GLU A 372 -23.71 -5.29 11.30
C GLU A 372 -24.19 -3.84 11.16
N ASN A 373 -24.62 -3.23 12.28
CA ASN A 373 -25.17 -1.87 12.32
C ASN A 373 -24.70 -1.16 13.61
N PRO A 374 -23.39 -0.82 13.72
CA PRO A 374 -22.80 -0.37 14.99
C PRO A 374 -23.28 1.01 15.45
N ASP A 375 -23.80 1.82 14.52
CA ASP A 375 -24.37 3.14 14.82
C ASP A 375 -25.91 3.09 15.04
N ASN A 376 -26.50 1.88 15.10
CA ASN A 376 -27.91 1.59 15.42
C ASN A 376 -28.93 2.38 14.56
N ILE A 377 -28.72 2.40 13.25
CA ILE A 377 -29.55 3.16 12.30
C ILE A 377 -30.64 2.25 11.72
N HIS A 378 -31.90 2.45 12.12
CA HIS A 378 -33.04 1.62 11.70
C HIS A 378 -34.08 2.39 10.89
N SER A 379 -34.10 3.72 11.02
CA SER A 379 -35.10 4.60 10.42
C SER A 379 -34.48 5.73 9.60
N LEU A 380 -35.32 6.40 8.80
CA LEU A 380 -34.90 7.63 8.11
C LEU A 380 -34.69 8.79 9.10
N GLU A 381 -35.41 8.78 10.23
CA GLU A 381 -35.17 9.63 11.40
C GLU A 381 -33.75 9.44 11.99
N ASP A 382 -33.26 8.20 12.08
CA ASP A 382 -31.89 7.92 12.54
C ASP A 382 -30.84 8.44 11.55
N ILE A 383 -31.07 8.27 10.24
CA ILE A 383 -30.21 8.81 9.18
C ILE A 383 -30.12 10.34 9.27
N ILE A 384 -31.26 11.02 9.44
CA ILE A 384 -31.30 12.48 9.67
C ILE A 384 -30.49 12.83 10.92
N SER A 385 -30.76 12.14 12.03
CA SER A 385 -30.11 12.40 13.32
C SER A 385 -28.59 12.23 13.26
N TYR A 386 -28.10 11.24 12.51
CA TYR A 386 -26.67 11.05 12.22
C TYR A 386 -26.11 12.22 11.40
N ILE A 387 -26.74 12.55 10.26
CA ILE A 387 -26.27 13.59 9.34
C ILE A 387 -26.21 14.96 10.01
N GLU A 388 -27.14 15.26 10.92
CA GLU A 388 -27.17 16.53 11.66
C GLU A 388 -26.06 16.65 12.73
N GLN A 389 -25.48 15.52 13.18
CA GLN A 389 -24.42 15.45 14.19
C GLN A 389 -23.02 15.23 13.61
N ASP A 390 -22.91 14.72 12.39
CA ASP A 390 -21.66 14.38 11.72
C ASP A 390 -21.16 15.50 10.80
N GLU A 391 -20.04 16.14 11.16
CA GLU A 391 -19.39 17.16 10.33
C GLU A 391 -19.01 16.63 8.93
N SER A 392 -18.67 15.34 8.81
CA SER A 392 -18.30 14.73 7.52
C SER A 392 -19.48 14.54 6.57
N SER A 393 -20.71 14.68 7.06
CA SER A 393 -21.94 14.71 6.27
C SER A 393 -22.29 16.11 5.73
N TYR A 394 -21.48 17.14 6.02
CA TYR A 394 -21.60 18.52 5.51
C TYR A 394 -22.94 19.22 5.84
N TYR A 395 -23.60 18.86 6.94
CA TYR A 395 -24.75 19.60 7.47
C TYR A 395 -24.28 20.87 8.22
N PRO A 396 -25.01 22.00 8.20
CA PRO A 396 -26.26 22.29 7.47
C PRO A 396 -26.05 22.79 6.03
N LYS A 397 -24.81 22.84 5.51
CA LYS A 397 -24.52 23.31 4.15
C LYS A 397 -25.31 22.52 3.10
N TYR A 398 -25.40 21.20 3.26
CA TYR A 398 -26.21 20.32 2.43
C TYR A 398 -27.35 19.74 3.26
N SER A 399 -28.58 20.17 2.92
CA SER A 399 -29.78 19.92 3.72
C SER A 399 -30.23 18.44 3.71
N VAL A 400 -31.22 18.13 4.55
CA VAL A 400 -31.93 16.83 4.59
C VAL A 400 -33.42 17.03 4.30
N ASP A 401 -33.77 18.12 3.61
CA ASP A 401 -35.14 18.58 3.47
C ASP A 401 -36.03 17.67 2.62
N THR A 402 -35.44 16.87 1.71
CA THR A 402 -36.21 15.85 0.99
C THR A 402 -36.52 14.67 1.92
N PHE A 403 -35.61 14.25 2.80
CA PHE A 403 -35.94 13.27 3.84
C PHE A 403 -37.03 13.79 4.80
N ARG A 404 -36.97 15.05 5.24
CA ARG A 404 -38.04 15.66 6.05
C ARG A 404 -39.38 15.68 5.30
N LYS A 405 -39.38 15.96 3.99
CA LYS A 405 -40.59 15.88 3.13
C LYS A 405 -41.09 14.45 2.90
N VAL A 406 -40.22 13.44 3.00
CA VAL A 406 -40.60 12.03 2.99
C VAL A 406 -41.30 11.67 4.30
N LEU A 407 -40.71 12.04 5.45
CA LEU A 407 -41.27 11.78 6.78
C LEU A 407 -42.60 12.50 7.03
N ALA A 408 -42.78 13.69 6.44
CA ALA A 408 -44.02 14.47 6.53
C ALA A 408 -45.19 13.89 5.72
N VAL A 409 -45.01 12.81 4.95
CA VAL A 409 -46.11 12.13 4.25
C VAL A 409 -46.95 11.33 5.26
N PRO A 410 -48.26 11.64 5.45
CA PRO A 410 -49.09 10.99 6.47
C PRO A 410 -49.65 9.63 6.04
N HIS A 411 -49.27 9.15 4.84
CA HIS A 411 -49.84 7.98 4.17
C HIS A 411 -48.77 6.89 4.00
N THR A 412 -49.00 5.71 4.56
CA THR A 412 -48.16 4.52 4.35
C THR A 412 -48.50 3.80 3.05
N VAL A 413 -47.69 2.81 2.67
CA VAL A 413 -47.94 1.96 1.48
C VAL A 413 -49.26 1.16 1.55
N ASP A 414 -49.80 0.96 2.76
CA ASP A 414 -51.09 0.29 2.98
C ASP A 414 -52.31 1.23 2.87
N SER A 415 -52.09 2.54 2.78
CA SER A 415 -53.17 3.53 2.74
C SER A 415 -53.91 3.56 1.41
N THR A 416 -55.20 3.86 1.47
CA THR A 416 -56.07 4.05 0.29
C THR A 416 -55.52 5.10 -0.68
N GLU A 417 -55.02 6.21 -0.15
CA GLU A 417 -54.50 7.36 -0.89
C GLU A 417 -53.20 7.01 -1.61
N TYR A 418 -52.32 6.21 -0.99
CA TYR A 418 -51.15 5.66 -1.68
C TYR A 418 -51.56 4.74 -2.84
N GLN A 419 -52.52 3.84 -2.64
CA GLN A 419 -52.97 2.89 -3.66
C GLN A 419 -53.68 3.59 -4.84
N GLU A 420 -54.49 4.62 -4.58
CA GLU A 420 -55.11 5.45 -5.62
C GLU A 420 -54.07 6.29 -6.39
N ALA A 421 -53.10 6.88 -5.69
CA ALA A 421 -52.02 7.62 -6.32
C ALA A 421 -51.11 6.68 -7.14
N LEU A 422 -50.84 5.45 -6.67
CA LEU A 422 -50.04 4.44 -7.36
C LEU A 422 -50.76 3.98 -8.63
N LYS A 423 -52.06 3.71 -8.55
CA LYS A 423 -52.90 3.38 -9.72
C LYS A 423 -52.89 4.52 -10.75
N THR A 424 -53.04 5.76 -10.31
CA THR A 424 -52.97 6.94 -11.17
C THR A 424 -51.59 7.07 -11.83
N ARG A 425 -50.52 6.85 -11.06
CA ARG A 425 -49.14 6.86 -11.52
C ARG A 425 -48.92 5.78 -12.58
N LEU A 426 -49.27 4.53 -12.30
CA LEU A 426 -49.13 3.41 -13.25
C LEU A 426 -49.90 3.66 -14.55
N TYR A 427 -51.14 4.18 -14.49
CA TYR A 427 -51.91 4.57 -15.67
C TYR A 427 -51.18 5.62 -16.53
N MET A 428 -50.64 6.68 -15.92
CA MET A 428 -49.83 7.68 -16.65
C MET A 428 -48.49 7.14 -17.15
N GLY A 429 -47.98 6.07 -16.53
CA GLY A 429 -46.92 5.23 -17.07
C GLY A 429 -47.34 4.54 -18.37
N THR A 430 -48.44 3.80 -18.30
CA THR A 430 -48.85 2.78 -19.26
C THR A 430 -49.90 3.27 -20.25
N GLU A 431 -51.21 3.08 -20.01
CA GLU A 431 -52.25 3.38 -21.01
C GLU A 431 -52.42 4.89 -21.28
N GLY A 432 -52.11 5.74 -20.31
CA GLY A 432 -52.01 7.19 -20.46
C GLY A 432 -50.64 7.69 -20.96
N GLY A 433 -49.65 6.80 -21.00
CA GLY A 433 -48.24 7.09 -21.30
C GLY A 433 -47.69 6.32 -22.49
N ILE A 434 -46.57 5.61 -22.25
CA ILE A 434 -45.79 4.98 -23.33
C ILE A 434 -46.56 3.85 -24.04
N VAL A 435 -47.30 3.03 -23.29
CA VAL A 435 -48.03 1.88 -23.87
C VAL A 435 -49.20 2.39 -24.71
N GLY A 436 -49.95 3.37 -24.20
CA GLY A 436 -51.03 4.01 -24.93
C GLY A 436 -50.58 4.66 -26.24
N ALA A 437 -49.43 5.35 -26.25
CA ALA A 437 -48.85 5.89 -27.49
C ALA A 437 -48.46 4.77 -28.47
N LEU A 438 -47.73 3.76 -28.00
CA LEU A 438 -47.29 2.63 -28.83
C LEU A 438 -48.48 1.86 -29.45
N GLU A 439 -49.60 1.73 -28.73
CA GLU A 439 -50.81 1.07 -29.23
C GLU A 439 -51.63 1.97 -30.17
N LYS A 440 -51.95 3.21 -29.75
CA LYS A 440 -52.78 4.16 -30.51
C LYS A 440 -52.24 4.45 -31.92
N TYR A 441 -50.92 4.53 -32.06
CA TYR A 441 -50.25 4.84 -33.33
C TYR A 441 -49.63 3.60 -34.01
N ALA A 442 -49.87 2.41 -33.43
CA ALA A 442 -49.30 1.13 -33.86
C ALA A 442 -47.77 1.18 -34.04
N CYS A 443 -47.05 1.80 -33.12
CA CYS A 443 -45.60 1.88 -33.14
C CYS A 443 -44.97 0.66 -32.45
N ASP A 444 -43.78 0.27 -32.90
CA ASP A 444 -42.98 -0.78 -32.30
C ASP A 444 -42.18 -0.24 -31.11
N ILE A 445 -41.57 0.94 -31.32
CA ILE A 445 -40.76 1.70 -30.35
C ILE A 445 -41.07 3.20 -30.46
N LEU A 446 -40.70 3.98 -29.45
CA LEU A 446 -40.68 5.44 -29.48
C LEU A 446 -39.23 5.95 -29.42
N VAL A 447 -38.97 7.10 -30.01
CA VAL A 447 -37.67 7.78 -30.00
C VAL A 447 -37.84 9.27 -29.68
N LEU A 448 -37.00 9.78 -28.79
CA LEU A 448 -37.01 11.14 -28.24
C LEU A 448 -35.63 11.51 -27.68
N PRO A 449 -35.26 12.80 -27.55
CA PRO A 449 -34.05 13.20 -26.81
C PRO A 449 -34.11 12.70 -25.37
N THR A 450 -32.99 12.24 -24.81
CA THR A 450 -32.93 11.72 -23.43
C THR A 450 -33.32 12.75 -22.38
N ASP A 451 -33.07 14.02 -22.66
CA ASP A 451 -33.44 15.18 -21.84
C ASP A 451 -34.96 15.49 -21.85
N SER A 452 -35.79 14.71 -22.55
CA SER A 452 -37.25 14.85 -22.56
C SER A 452 -37.92 14.13 -21.38
N ASP A 453 -38.90 14.77 -20.74
CA ASP A 453 -39.74 14.09 -19.74
C ASP A 453 -40.40 12.86 -20.36
N ASN A 454 -40.32 11.71 -19.68
CA ASN A 454 -40.88 10.48 -20.21
C ASN A 454 -41.42 9.55 -19.11
N PRO A 455 -42.56 8.86 -19.34
CA PRO A 455 -43.20 7.99 -18.36
C PRO A 455 -42.56 6.60 -18.22
N THR A 456 -41.42 6.34 -18.85
CA THR A 456 -40.89 4.96 -19.02
C THR A 456 -40.47 4.31 -17.70
N ASP A 457 -39.96 5.12 -16.78
CA ASP A 457 -39.61 4.72 -15.42
C ASP A 457 -40.83 4.43 -14.55
N ILE A 458 -41.96 5.08 -14.83
CA ILE A 458 -43.24 4.82 -14.14
C ILE A 458 -43.86 3.54 -14.68
N ALA A 459 -43.82 3.35 -16.00
CA ALA A 459 -44.33 2.16 -16.67
C ALA A 459 -43.51 0.90 -16.36
N GLY A 460 -42.27 1.08 -15.86
CA GLY A 460 -41.29 0.02 -15.70
C GLY A 460 -40.86 -0.60 -17.04
N THR A 461 -40.98 0.15 -18.14
CA THR A 461 -40.64 -0.28 -19.51
C THR A 461 -39.16 -0.08 -19.82
N PRO A 462 -38.55 -0.87 -20.71
CA PRO A 462 -37.13 -0.74 -21.01
C PRO A 462 -36.84 0.50 -21.86
N THR A 463 -35.65 1.07 -21.66
CA THR A 463 -35.10 2.16 -22.47
C THR A 463 -33.61 1.94 -22.72
N ILE A 464 -33.10 2.49 -23.82
CA ILE A 464 -31.67 2.53 -24.11
C ILE A 464 -31.29 3.92 -24.65
N ASN A 465 -30.30 4.53 -24.00
CA ASN A 465 -29.68 5.77 -24.42
C ASN A 465 -28.46 5.49 -25.32
N VAL A 466 -28.32 6.26 -26.40
CA VAL A 466 -27.09 6.37 -27.19
C VAL A 466 -26.74 7.86 -27.40
N THR A 467 -25.54 8.19 -27.84
CA THR A 467 -25.16 9.60 -28.08
C THR A 467 -25.95 10.21 -29.25
N LEU A 468 -26.65 11.31 -29.01
CA LEU A 468 -27.33 12.09 -30.05
C LEU A 468 -26.39 13.11 -30.68
N GLY A 469 -25.73 13.92 -29.86
CA GLY A 469 -24.91 15.05 -30.28
C GLY A 469 -24.10 15.66 -29.13
N PHE A 470 -23.49 16.80 -29.42
CA PHE A 470 -22.66 17.58 -28.51
C PHE A 470 -22.94 19.08 -28.69
N GLY A 471 -22.86 19.85 -27.60
CA GLY A 471 -22.94 21.31 -27.62
C GLY A 471 -21.84 21.92 -28.48
N ALA A 472 -22.16 22.99 -29.22
CA ALA A 472 -21.24 23.60 -30.17
C ALA A 472 -20.09 24.35 -29.45
N VAL A 473 -18.90 24.40 -30.05
CA VAL A 473 -17.68 24.92 -29.41
C VAL A 473 -17.76 26.43 -29.10
N ASP A 474 -18.66 27.14 -29.77
CA ASP A 474 -18.87 28.59 -29.72
C ASP A 474 -19.96 29.04 -28.72
N ILE A 475 -20.70 28.12 -28.08
CA ILE A 475 -21.70 28.51 -27.07
C ILE A 475 -21.04 28.79 -25.71
N LEU A 476 -21.58 29.76 -24.98
CA LEU A 476 -21.20 30.01 -23.59
C LEU A 476 -21.73 28.87 -22.69
N PRO A 477 -21.00 28.47 -21.64
CA PRO A 477 -21.52 27.53 -20.65
C PRO A 477 -22.77 28.07 -19.93
N GLU A 478 -23.86 27.32 -19.99
CA GLU A 478 -25.04 27.50 -19.14
C GLU A 478 -24.84 26.69 -17.85
N LEU A 479 -25.05 27.35 -16.70
CA LEU A 479 -24.75 26.76 -15.40
C LEU A 479 -26.02 26.26 -14.70
N SER A 480 -26.02 25.00 -14.28
CA SER A 480 -26.96 24.44 -13.31
C SER A 480 -26.48 24.72 -11.87
N TYR A 481 -27.36 24.53 -10.89
CA TYR A 481 -27.00 24.70 -9.48
C TYR A 481 -26.08 23.56 -9.02
N PRO A 482 -24.96 23.83 -8.30
CA PRO A 482 -24.44 25.10 -7.83
C PRO A 482 -23.18 25.47 -8.60
N ASN A 483 -23.37 25.95 -9.84
CA ASN A 483 -22.34 26.30 -10.82
C ASN A 483 -21.66 25.09 -11.51
N LEU A 484 -22.42 24.05 -11.85
CA LEU A 484 -21.96 23.00 -12.78
C LEU A 484 -22.35 23.39 -14.21
N VAL A 485 -21.56 23.00 -15.21
CA VAL A 485 -21.91 23.25 -16.62
C VAL A 485 -22.89 22.19 -17.10
N ASP A 486 -24.18 22.56 -17.20
CA ASP A 486 -25.23 21.66 -17.74
C ASP A 486 -25.27 21.71 -19.27
N ARG A 487 -25.17 22.90 -19.88
CA ARG A 487 -25.00 23.02 -21.34
C ARG A 487 -23.78 23.85 -21.64
N GLY A 488 -23.09 23.56 -22.74
CA GLY A 488 -21.83 24.21 -23.03
C GLY A 488 -21.05 23.53 -24.16
N PRO A 489 -19.85 24.04 -24.47
CA PRO A 489 -19.02 23.50 -25.54
C PRO A 489 -18.66 22.05 -25.24
N ASN A 490 -18.87 21.18 -26.22
CA ASN A 490 -18.62 19.73 -26.16
C ASN A 490 -19.45 18.97 -25.10
N VAL A 491 -20.46 19.57 -24.46
CA VAL A 491 -21.32 18.82 -23.53
C VAL A 491 -22.23 17.86 -24.32
N PRO A 492 -22.18 16.54 -24.09
CA PRO A 492 -22.97 15.57 -24.84
C PRO A 492 -24.42 15.50 -24.35
N TYR A 493 -25.31 15.09 -25.24
CA TYR A 493 -26.71 14.76 -24.94
C TYR A 493 -27.15 13.50 -25.70
N GLY A 494 -28.23 12.89 -25.22
CA GLY A 494 -28.63 11.53 -25.59
C GLY A 494 -29.83 11.42 -26.52
N LEU A 495 -29.90 10.28 -27.23
CA LEU A 495 -31.07 9.80 -27.95
C LEU A 495 -31.62 8.58 -27.22
N LEU A 496 -32.87 8.64 -26.79
CA LEU A 496 -33.54 7.59 -26.04
C LEU A 496 -34.42 6.76 -26.97
N PHE A 497 -34.22 5.45 -26.98
CA PHE A 497 -35.14 4.48 -27.57
C PHE A 497 -35.95 3.84 -26.44
N ALA A 498 -37.29 3.88 -26.55
CA ALA A 498 -38.21 3.36 -25.55
C ALA A 498 -39.19 2.35 -26.17
N GLY A 499 -39.56 1.30 -25.42
CA GLY A 499 -40.39 0.22 -25.96
C GLY A 499 -41.33 -0.41 -24.95
N ARG A 500 -42.11 -1.41 -25.37
CA ARG A 500 -42.98 -2.19 -24.48
C ARG A 500 -42.17 -2.98 -23.45
N LYS A 501 -42.78 -3.42 -22.34
CA LYS A 501 -42.14 -4.39 -21.43
C LYS A 501 -41.62 -5.60 -22.22
N TRP A 502 -40.43 -6.07 -21.86
CA TRP A 502 -39.76 -7.22 -22.49
C TRP A 502 -39.27 -7.00 -23.94
N SER A 503 -39.17 -5.75 -24.40
CA SER A 503 -38.71 -5.39 -25.76
C SER A 503 -37.20 -5.08 -25.86
N GLU A 504 -36.39 -5.44 -24.86
CA GLU A 504 -34.95 -5.13 -24.81
C GLU A 504 -34.21 -5.59 -26.06
N SER A 505 -34.54 -6.74 -26.63
CA SER A 505 -33.94 -7.22 -27.89
C SER A 505 -34.23 -6.28 -29.07
N LEU A 506 -35.44 -5.75 -29.15
CA LEU A 506 -35.86 -4.81 -30.20
C LEU A 506 -35.17 -3.45 -30.01
N LEU A 507 -35.04 -2.99 -28.77
CA LEU A 507 -34.34 -1.74 -28.45
C LEU A 507 -32.84 -1.84 -28.70
N VAL A 508 -32.20 -2.94 -28.31
CA VAL A 508 -30.79 -3.23 -28.64
C VAL A 508 -30.59 -3.27 -30.17
N GLN A 509 -31.47 -3.94 -30.90
CA GLN A 509 -31.45 -3.99 -32.37
C GLN A 509 -31.56 -2.59 -33.00
N ALA A 510 -32.51 -1.77 -32.55
CA ALA A 510 -32.75 -0.43 -33.07
C ALA A 510 -31.59 0.54 -32.76
N ALA A 511 -31.18 0.59 -31.49
CA ALA A 511 -30.12 1.47 -31.01
C ALA A 511 -28.75 1.10 -31.58
N TYR A 512 -28.44 -0.19 -31.74
CA TYR A 512 -27.21 -0.62 -32.40
C TYR A 512 -27.16 -0.20 -33.86
N ALA A 513 -28.25 -0.36 -34.61
CA ALA A 513 -28.32 0.07 -36.01
C ALA A 513 -28.09 1.58 -36.15
N TYR A 514 -28.68 2.39 -35.27
CA TYR A 514 -28.41 3.83 -35.21
C TYR A 514 -26.95 4.15 -34.83
N GLU A 515 -26.44 3.56 -33.74
CA GLU A 515 -25.07 3.77 -33.25
C GLU A 515 -24.02 3.50 -34.33
N GLN A 516 -24.16 2.39 -35.07
CA GLN A 516 -23.20 2.02 -36.12
C GLN A 516 -23.27 2.94 -37.35
N ALA A 517 -24.41 3.59 -37.59
CA ALA A 517 -24.60 4.54 -38.68
C ALA A 517 -24.15 5.96 -38.32
N SER A 518 -24.44 6.44 -37.11
CA SER A 518 -24.13 7.79 -36.65
C SER A 518 -22.69 7.92 -36.14
N LYS A 519 -22.22 6.93 -35.36
CA LYS A 519 -20.92 6.93 -34.66
C LYS A 519 -20.65 8.19 -33.83
N THR A 520 -21.70 8.87 -33.36
CA THR A 520 -21.58 10.22 -32.78
C THR A 520 -20.57 10.29 -31.64
N ARG A 521 -20.49 9.28 -30.76
CA ARG A 521 -19.50 9.20 -29.66
C ARG A 521 -18.05 9.45 -30.13
N GLU A 522 -17.68 9.05 -31.34
CA GLU A 522 -16.32 9.21 -31.88
C GLU A 522 -16.04 10.62 -32.45
N SER A 523 -17.03 11.53 -32.49
CA SER A 523 -16.90 12.86 -33.11
C SER A 523 -16.19 13.91 -32.24
N VAL A 524 -16.16 13.71 -30.92
CA VAL A 524 -15.57 14.65 -29.94
C VAL A 524 -14.68 13.88 -28.98
N SER A 525 -13.44 14.35 -28.79
CA SER A 525 -12.53 13.82 -27.79
C SER A 525 -12.87 14.33 -26.38
N LEU A 526 -12.68 13.47 -25.38
CA LEU A 526 -12.71 13.86 -23.97
C LEU A 526 -11.75 15.02 -23.70
N MET A 527 -12.16 15.99 -22.88
CA MET A 527 -11.27 17.04 -22.35
C MET A 527 -10.33 16.46 -21.28
N ILE A 528 -10.81 15.49 -20.50
CA ILE A 528 -10.06 14.80 -19.45
C ILE A 528 -10.04 13.30 -19.77
N ASP A 529 -8.91 12.82 -20.30
CA ASP A 529 -8.63 11.40 -20.54
C ASP A 529 -7.26 11.02 -19.94
N SER A 530 -7.08 9.73 -19.63
CA SER A 530 -5.82 9.18 -19.16
C SER A 530 -4.91 8.80 -20.32
N ASN A 531 -3.64 9.20 -20.21
CA ASN A 531 -2.57 8.77 -21.12
C ASN A 531 -1.96 7.40 -20.75
N ILE A 532 -2.51 6.71 -19.74
CA ILE A 532 -2.04 5.39 -19.30
C ILE A 532 -2.76 4.32 -20.12
N GLU A 533 -1.97 3.48 -20.79
CA GLU A 533 -2.44 2.44 -21.68
C GLU A 533 -1.82 1.10 -21.31
N LEU A 534 -2.48 0.02 -21.72
CA LEU A 534 -2.13 -1.36 -21.37
C LEU A 534 -0.66 -1.72 -21.70
N ARG A 535 -0.15 -1.22 -22.83
CA ARG A 535 1.27 -1.34 -23.23
C ARG A 535 2.25 -0.71 -22.23
N HIS A 536 1.85 0.30 -21.45
CA HIS A 536 2.72 0.94 -20.46
C HIS A 536 2.90 0.01 -19.25
N VAL A 537 1.83 -0.66 -18.81
CA VAL A 537 1.88 -1.68 -17.75
C VAL A 537 2.63 -2.93 -18.23
N ILE A 538 2.31 -3.47 -19.41
CA ILE A 538 3.04 -4.63 -19.97
C ILE A 538 4.53 -4.34 -20.10
N LYS A 539 4.92 -3.15 -20.59
CA LYS A 539 6.34 -2.77 -20.71
C LYS A 539 7.01 -2.57 -19.35
N ALA A 540 6.29 -2.01 -18.37
CA ALA A 540 6.77 -1.91 -16.99
C ALA A 540 6.99 -3.31 -16.39
N ALA A 541 6.01 -4.21 -16.50
CA ALA A 541 6.10 -5.60 -16.05
C ALA A 541 7.20 -6.37 -16.79
N GLY A 542 7.42 -6.13 -18.08
CA GLY A 542 8.52 -6.69 -18.88
C GLY A 542 9.91 -6.24 -18.40
N ASN A 543 10.05 -4.96 -18.06
CA ASN A 543 11.26 -4.45 -17.41
C ASN A 543 11.41 -5.01 -15.98
N ASP A 544 10.30 -5.17 -15.24
CA ASP A 544 10.28 -5.79 -13.92
C ASP A 544 10.56 -7.31 -13.99
N THR A 545 10.37 -7.94 -15.16
CA THR A 545 10.78 -9.33 -15.39
C THR A 545 12.31 -9.47 -15.51
N ALA A 546 13.02 -8.40 -15.88
CA ALA A 546 14.47 -8.33 -15.76
C ALA A 546 14.93 -8.06 -14.32
N LEU A 547 14.07 -7.47 -13.49
CA LEU A 547 14.31 -7.20 -12.06
C LEU A 547 13.79 -8.30 -11.13
N THR A 548 13.09 -9.33 -11.61
CA THR A 548 12.56 -10.42 -10.77
C THR A 548 13.61 -11.12 -9.89
N PRO A 549 14.85 -11.41 -10.33
CA PRO A 549 15.87 -11.94 -9.42
C PRO A 549 16.23 -10.94 -8.30
N ILE A 550 16.14 -9.63 -8.56
CA ILE A 550 16.37 -8.58 -7.56
C ILE A 550 15.16 -8.45 -6.62
N HIS A 551 13.92 -8.53 -7.13
CA HIS A 551 12.71 -8.50 -6.30
C HIS A 551 12.55 -9.78 -5.45
N ALA A 552 12.97 -10.93 -5.95
CA ALA A 552 13.09 -12.16 -5.17
C ALA A 552 14.13 -11.99 -4.04
N ALA A 553 15.29 -11.39 -4.33
CA ALA A 553 16.31 -11.06 -3.33
C ALA A 553 15.84 -10.00 -2.31
N ILE A 554 14.98 -9.05 -2.69
CA ILE A 554 14.45 -7.99 -1.79
C ILE A 554 13.14 -8.44 -1.10
N SER A 555 12.62 -9.64 -1.38
CA SER A 555 11.38 -10.15 -0.80
C SER A 555 11.41 -10.20 0.74
N LYS A 556 10.25 -10.04 1.40
CA LYS A 556 10.15 -10.09 2.88
C LYS A 556 10.79 -11.36 3.51
N PRO A 557 10.68 -12.57 2.92
CA PRO A 557 11.43 -13.74 3.38
C PRO A 557 12.94 -13.60 3.23
N ALA A 558 13.42 -13.11 2.08
CA ALA A 558 14.85 -12.90 1.84
C ALA A 558 15.46 -11.82 2.76
N GLN A 559 14.74 -10.72 3.02
CA GLN A 559 15.15 -9.71 4.01
C GLN A 559 15.32 -10.30 5.41
N ARG A 560 14.41 -11.18 5.84
CA ARG A 560 14.54 -11.90 7.14
C ARG A 560 15.76 -12.82 7.15
N ALA A 561 15.99 -13.57 6.06
CA ALA A 561 17.17 -14.42 5.91
C ALA A 561 18.48 -13.61 5.93
N TYR A 562 18.55 -12.48 5.22
CA TYR A 562 19.70 -11.59 5.22
C TYR A 562 19.96 -10.96 6.58
N LEU A 563 18.92 -10.50 7.29
CA LEU A 563 19.07 -9.94 8.63
C LEU A 563 19.59 -10.99 9.61
N GLY A 564 19.07 -12.23 9.57
CA GLY A 564 19.58 -13.34 10.35
C GLY A 564 21.03 -13.69 10.02
N THR A 565 21.39 -13.72 8.73
CA THR A 565 22.77 -14.01 8.27
C THR A 565 23.75 -12.91 8.67
N LEU A 566 23.34 -11.64 8.58
CA LEU A 566 24.13 -10.47 9.00
C LEU A 566 24.39 -10.51 10.52
N LEU A 567 23.35 -10.80 11.32
CA LEU A 567 23.44 -10.81 12.77
C LEU A 567 24.28 -12.01 13.26
N PHE A 568 24.14 -13.18 12.62
CA PHE A 568 24.99 -14.35 12.88
C PHE A 568 26.46 -14.12 12.51
N THR A 569 26.74 -13.53 11.33
CA THR A 569 28.12 -13.23 10.91
C THR A 569 28.77 -12.16 11.79
N ALA A 570 28.04 -11.12 12.19
CA ALA A 570 28.53 -10.12 13.15
C ALA A 570 28.86 -10.75 14.51
N ALA A 571 27.97 -11.57 15.08
CA ALA A 571 28.23 -12.29 16.33
C ALA A 571 29.44 -13.22 16.23
N SER A 572 29.61 -13.90 15.09
CA SER A 572 30.77 -14.76 14.82
C SER A 572 32.09 -14.00 14.81
N LEU A 573 32.15 -12.85 14.13
CA LEU A 573 33.35 -12.01 14.08
C LEU A 573 33.74 -11.48 15.46
N VAL A 574 32.76 -11.09 16.29
CA VAL A 574 33.01 -10.68 17.69
C VAL A 574 33.60 -11.83 18.50
N LEU A 575 33.05 -13.05 18.39
CA LEU A 575 33.57 -14.22 19.11
C LEU A 575 34.99 -14.62 18.66
N ILE A 576 35.32 -14.48 17.37
CA ILE A 576 36.69 -14.69 16.85
C ILE A 576 37.66 -13.65 17.42
N ALA A 577 37.25 -12.38 17.52
CA ALA A 577 38.05 -11.32 18.11
C ALA A 577 38.32 -11.57 19.61
N VAL A 578 37.29 -11.92 20.38
CA VAL A 578 37.41 -12.28 21.80
C VAL A 578 38.31 -13.51 21.99
N SER A 579 38.14 -14.55 21.16
CA SER A 579 38.99 -15.75 21.18
C SER A 579 40.47 -15.42 20.92
N SER A 580 40.74 -14.53 19.96
CA SER A 580 42.10 -14.10 19.62
C SER A 580 42.77 -13.35 20.77
N ILE A 581 42.04 -12.45 21.44
CA ILE A 581 42.52 -11.73 22.63
C ILE A 581 42.80 -12.70 23.78
N ALA A 582 41.88 -13.63 24.04
CA ALA A 582 42.04 -14.64 25.08
C ALA A 582 43.27 -15.53 24.87
N TYR A 583 43.52 -15.97 23.63
CA TYR A 583 44.75 -16.71 23.29
C TYR A 583 46.01 -15.86 23.49
N GLY A 584 45.99 -14.58 23.12
CA GLY A 584 47.11 -13.66 23.35
C GLY A 584 47.47 -13.59 24.83
N ILE A 585 46.48 -13.38 25.70
CA ILE A 585 46.65 -13.35 27.16
C ILE A 585 47.18 -14.68 27.69
N PHE A 586 46.67 -15.81 27.20
CA PHE A 586 47.16 -17.14 27.54
C PHE A 586 48.64 -17.33 27.14
N TYR A 587 49.01 -16.98 25.92
CA TYR A 587 50.38 -17.12 25.40
C TYR A 587 51.39 -16.35 26.26
N TYR A 588 51.12 -15.07 26.56
CA TYR A 588 52.02 -14.23 27.37
C TYR A 588 52.16 -14.69 28.82
N ASN A 589 51.11 -15.28 29.40
CA ASN A 589 51.17 -15.81 30.77
C ASN A 589 51.77 -17.23 30.85
N PHE A 590 51.67 -18.03 29.79
CA PHE A 590 52.08 -19.44 29.79
C PHE A 590 53.54 -19.67 29.37
N ILE A 591 54.09 -18.82 28.50
CA ILE A 591 55.47 -18.88 28.00
C ILE A 591 56.35 -17.87 28.74
N PRO A 592 57.31 -18.29 29.59
CA PRO A 592 58.20 -17.36 30.27
C PRO A 592 59.26 -16.79 29.32
N GLN A 593 59.95 -15.73 29.77
CA GLN A 593 60.97 -15.05 28.98
C GLN A 593 62.15 -15.99 28.65
N ILE A 594 62.53 -16.05 27.38
CA ILE A 594 63.47 -17.07 26.86
C ILE A 594 64.91 -16.81 27.29
N GLY A 595 65.32 -15.55 27.45
CA GLY A 595 66.71 -15.16 27.73
C GLY A 595 66.79 -14.07 28.80
N VAL A 596 67.63 -14.28 29.81
CA VAL A 596 68.01 -13.26 30.79
C VAL A 596 69.52 -13.04 30.69
N GLU A 597 69.91 -11.83 30.29
CA GLU A 597 71.31 -11.41 30.15
C GLU A 597 71.63 -10.35 31.20
N ARG A 598 72.70 -10.55 31.98
CA ARG A 598 73.09 -9.66 33.08
C ARG A 598 74.59 -9.49 33.16
N MET A 599 74.99 -8.22 33.20
CA MET A 599 76.36 -7.78 33.47
C MET A 599 76.78 -8.05 34.91
N ILE A 600 78.02 -8.48 35.07
CA ILE A 600 78.68 -8.79 36.34
C ILE A 600 79.94 -7.95 36.45
N HIS A 601 79.91 -6.94 37.31
CA HIS A 601 81.09 -6.13 37.58
C HIS A 601 82.02 -6.87 38.54
N LEU A 602 83.21 -7.24 38.04
CA LEU A 602 84.26 -7.85 38.87
C LEU A 602 84.96 -6.79 39.73
N GLN A 603 85.18 -7.13 40.99
CA GLN A 603 86.01 -6.39 41.94
C GLN A 603 87.41 -6.98 41.96
N PHE A 604 88.42 -6.10 41.92
CA PHE A 604 89.84 -6.45 41.92
C PHE A 604 90.46 -6.03 43.26
N GLY A 605 91.19 -6.94 43.92
CA GLY A 605 91.76 -6.72 45.25
C GLY A 605 92.92 -7.68 45.56
N ASN A 606 93.19 -7.95 46.84
CA ASN A 606 94.27 -8.85 47.28
C ASN A 606 93.92 -10.35 47.13
N GLY A 607 93.26 -10.72 46.03
CA GLY A 607 92.81 -12.08 45.73
C GLY A 607 92.19 -12.17 44.35
N HIS A 608 91.65 -13.34 44.01
CA HIS A 608 91.01 -13.62 42.71
C HIS A 608 89.85 -12.65 42.40
N PRO A 609 89.76 -12.11 41.16
CA PRO A 609 88.66 -11.23 40.76
C PRO A 609 87.30 -11.88 40.98
N GLN A 610 86.38 -11.15 41.63
CA GLN A 610 85.04 -11.66 41.95
C GLN A 610 83.95 -10.61 41.78
N GLY A 611 82.76 -11.03 41.32
CA GLY A 611 81.62 -10.14 41.14
C GLY A 611 80.30 -10.82 41.49
N THR A 612 79.29 -10.00 41.78
CA THR A 612 77.90 -10.46 41.98
C THR A 612 76.95 -9.60 41.17
N ALA A 613 75.88 -10.20 40.64
CA ALA A 613 74.84 -9.50 39.90
C ALA A 613 73.45 -10.02 40.24
N HIS A 614 72.45 -9.14 40.17
CA HIS A 614 71.05 -9.46 40.44
C HIS A 614 70.33 -9.93 39.16
N LEU A 615 69.79 -11.14 39.20
CA LEU A 615 68.95 -11.74 38.16
C LEU A 615 67.50 -11.23 38.30
N SER A 616 66.83 -10.93 37.19
CA SER A 616 65.44 -10.44 37.25
C SER A 616 64.46 -11.53 37.73
N THR A 617 63.30 -11.10 38.23
CA THR A 617 62.16 -11.96 38.63
C THR A 617 61.50 -12.73 37.49
N SER A 618 62.10 -12.71 36.29
CA SER A 618 61.63 -13.38 35.07
C SER A 618 61.96 -14.88 35.02
N LEU A 619 62.80 -15.39 35.93
CA LEU A 619 63.04 -16.82 36.09
C LEU A 619 61.88 -17.48 36.85
N VAL A 620 61.37 -18.58 36.29
CA VAL A 620 60.26 -19.39 36.81
C VAL A 620 60.77 -20.74 37.31
N SER A 621 60.23 -21.25 38.43
CA SER A 621 60.53 -22.59 38.97
C SER A 621 59.92 -23.71 38.14
N ALA A 622 60.45 -24.93 38.24
CA ALA A 622 60.07 -26.11 37.44
C ALA A 622 60.15 -25.85 35.92
N GLN A 623 61.24 -25.19 35.51
CA GLN A 623 61.60 -24.87 34.14
C GLN A 623 63.12 -25.04 34.05
N PRO A 624 63.64 -25.89 33.14
CA PRO A 624 65.08 -26.01 32.96
C PRO A 624 65.66 -24.82 32.20
N TYR A 625 66.88 -24.42 32.58
CA TYR A 625 67.66 -23.35 31.94
C TYR A 625 69.08 -23.80 31.61
N ASP A 626 69.62 -23.32 30.50
CA ASP A 626 71.06 -23.32 30.24
C ASP A 626 71.65 -22.01 30.75
N VAL A 627 72.81 -22.07 31.39
CA VAL A 627 73.53 -20.90 31.91
C VAL A 627 74.91 -20.87 31.31
N SER A 628 75.23 -19.79 30.62
CA SER A 628 76.55 -19.52 30.06
C SER A 628 77.10 -18.21 30.61
N LEU A 629 78.42 -18.14 30.80
CA LEU A 629 79.12 -16.88 30.99
C LEU A 629 79.72 -16.43 29.68
N TYR A 630 79.68 -15.13 29.43
CA TYR A 630 80.47 -14.49 28.39
C TYR A 630 81.53 -13.59 29.05
N LEU A 631 82.77 -13.73 28.60
CA LEU A 631 83.94 -12.96 29.08
C LEU A 631 84.54 -12.21 27.90
N HIS A 632 84.50 -10.89 27.94
CA HIS A 632 85.17 -10.02 26.99
C HIS A 632 86.52 -9.57 27.57
N LEU A 633 87.59 -10.04 26.94
CA LEU A 633 88.96 -9.99 27.45
C LEU A 633 89.86 -9.26 26.45
N PRO A 634 90.73 -8.30 26.85
CA PRO A 634 91.83 -7.86 26.00
C PRO A 634 92.87 -8.97 25.85
N ARG A 635 93.58 -9.01 24.72
CA ARG A 635 94.69 -9.97 24.49
C ARG A 635 96.03 -9.40 25.00
N THR A 636 96.07 -8.98 26.27
CA THR A 636 97.30 -8.50 26.91
C THR A 636 98.27 -9.64 27.22
N SER A 637 99.55 -9.32 27.38
CA SER A 637 100.58 -10.27 27.80
C SER A 637 100.27 -10.95 29.14
N SER A 638 99.62 -10.25 30.09
CA SER A 638 99.18 -10.86 31.36
C SER A 638 98.04 -11.86 31.17
N ASN A 639 97.08 -11.56 30.30
CA ASN A 639 95.98 -12.46 29.97
C ASN A 639 96.48 -13.71 29.23
N ILE A 640 97.41 -13.54 28.29
CA ILE A 640 98.02 -14.66 27.54
C ILE A 640 98.91 -15.52 28.47
N ALA A 641 99.69 -14.90 29.37
CA ALA A 641 100.53 -15.60 30.33
C ALA A 641 99.73 -16.39 31.38
N ALA A 642 98.51 -15.93 31.72
CA ALA A 642 97.62 -16.63 32.64
C ALA A 642 97.18 -18.02 32.14
N GLY A 643 97.22 -18.27 30.83
CA GLY A 643 96.96 -19.59 30.24
C GLY A 643 95.58 -20.15 30.57
N ASN A 644 95.55 -21.27 31.29
CA ASN A 644 94.32 -21.91 31.78
C ASN A 644 93.86 -21.26 33.09
N PHE A 645 92.59 -20.91 33.18
CA PHE A 645 92.00 -20.34 34.38
C PHE A 645 90.67 -21.02 34.72
N MET A 646 90.24 -20.89 35.97
CA MET A 646 89.03 -21.52 36.48
C MET A 646 87.96 -20.47 36.80
N LEU A 647 86.73 -20.73 36.36
CA LEU A 647 85.54 -19.94 36.65
C LEU A 647 84.69 -20.68 37.68
N ASP A 648 84.50 -20.09 38.85
CA ASP A 648 83.60 -20.59 39.88
C ASP A 648 82.32 -19.77 39.89
N VAL A 649 81.21 -20.39 39.51
CA VAL A 649 79.92 -19.74 39.31
C VAL A 649 78.91 -20.32 40.28
N THR A 650 78.30 -19.45 41.06
CA THR A 650 77.36 -19.81 42.13
C THR A 650 76.04 -19.06 41.94
N LEU A 651 74.94 -19.80 41.83
CA LEU A 651 73.58 -19.27 41.81
C LEU A 651 73.02 -19.28 43.24
N LEU A 652 72.54 -18.12 43.68
CA LEU A 652 72.19 -17.85 45.08
C LEU A 652 70.70 -17.50 45.24
N ALA A 653 70.12 -17.99 46.34
CA ALA A 653 68.73 -17.79 46.72
C ALA A 653 68.40 -16.31 47.06
N PRO A 654 67.10 -15.93 47.06
CA PRO A 654 66.66 -14.55 47.36
C PRO A 654 67.00 -14.03 48.77
N THR A 655 67.43 -14.89 49.68
CA THR A 655 67.63 -14.58 51.11
C THR A 655 68.91 -13.79 51.41
N VAL A 656 69.81 -13.63 50.44
CA VAL A 656 71.08 -12.88 50.58
C VAL A 656 70.82 -11.37 50.55
N LYS A 657 71.14 -10.65 51.65
CA LYS A 657 71.05 -9.18 51.71
C LYS A 657 72.28 -8.53 51.05
N SER A 658 72.05 -7.72 50.03
CA SER A 658 73.06 -7.26 49.06
C SER A 658 74.10 -6.23 49.55
N SER A 659 74.16 -5.84 50.83
CA SER A 659 74.77 -4.55 51.22
C SER A 659 75.88 -4.54 52.27
N THR A 660 76.28 -5.65 52.91
CA THR A 660 77.23 -5.54 54.06
C THR A 660 78.14 -6.75 54.39
N ALA A 661 78.27 -7.77 53.54
CA ALA A 661 78.83 -9.07 53.97
C ALA A 661 79.97 -9.67 53.10
N PHE A 662 81.01 -8.91 52.73
CA PHE A 662 82.20 -9.44 52.04
C PHE A 662 83.56 -8.88 52.51
N SER A 663 83.67 -8.37 53.74
CA SER A 663 84.92 -7.79 54.29
C SER A 663 85.74 -8.68 55.23
N ASN A 664 85.22 -9.83 55.67
CA ASN A 664 85.93 -10.80 56.52
C ASN A 664 85.74 -12.23 55.97
N LEU A 665 86.84 -12.95 55.73
CA LEU A 665 86.79 -14.25 55.03
C LEU A 665 86.14 -15.39 55.84
N ASP A 666 86.38 -15.45 57.16
CA ASP A 666 86.08 -16.65 57.96
C ASP A 666 84.59 -16.82 58.32
N SER A 667 83.83 -15.74 58.45
CA SER A 667 82.38 -15.80 58.75
C SER A 667 81.51 -16.08 57.52
N ILE A 668 82.10 -16.13 56.33
CA ILE A 668 81.40 -16.31 55.05
C ILE A 668 81.15 -17.81 54.74
N ALA A 669 82.03 -18.71 55.19
CA ALA A 669 81.95 -20.14 54.87
C ALA A 669 80.67 -20.83 55.40
N ALA A 670 80.19 -20.46 56.59
CA ALA A 670 79.02 -21.08 57.21
C ALA A 670 77.68 -20.65 56.58
N THR A 671 77.55 -19.38 56.19
CA THR A 671 76.29 -18.81 55.66
C THR A 671 76.12 -19.05 54.15
N LEU A 672 77.21 -19.27 53.41
CA LEU A 672 77.13 -19.63 52.00
C LEU A 672 76.49 -21.01 51.79
N ASN A 673 76.81 -22.01 52.60
CA ASN A 673 76.36 -23.39 52.37
C ASN A 673 74.83 -23.59 52.43
N SER A 674 74.07 -22.68 53.06
CA SER A 674 72.60 -22.74 53.12
C SER A 674 71.87 -21.85 52.09
N SER A 675 72.61 -21.05 51.31
CA SER A 675 72.04 -20.07 50.36
C SER A 675 72.40 -20.33 48.89
N VAL A 676 73.19 -21.37 48.62
CA VAL A 676 73.57 -21.84 47.28
C VAL A 676 72.51 -22.77 46.70
N LEU A 677 71.96 -22.40 45.54
CA LEU A 677 71.00 -23.21 44.78
C LEU A 677 71.71 -24.13 43.77
N ALA A 678 72.79 -23.63 43.15
CA ALA A 678 73.66 -24.41 42.27
C ALA A 678 75.06 -23.78 42.22
N ARG A 679 76.10 -24.61 42.11
CA ARG A 679 77.49 -24.16 41.93
C ARG A 679 78.19 -25.02 40.88
N SER A 680 78.99 -24.40 40.02
CA SER A 680 79.73 -25.07 38.97
C SER A 680 81.09 -24.40 38.79
N ARG A 681 82.14 -25.22 38.68
CA ARG A 681 83.50 -24.79 38.37
C ARG A 681 83.87 -25.27 36.96
N ARG A 682 84.29 -24.35 36.08
CA ARG A 682 84.65 -24.66 34.69
C ARG A 682 86.03 -24.10 34.34
N PRO A 683 86.89 -24.87 33.65
CA PRO A 683 88.09 -24.31 33.05
C PRO A 683 87.73 -23.43 31.85
N ALA A 684 88.53 -22.40 31.64
CA ALA A 684 88.52 -21.54 30.47
C ALA A 684 89.97 -21.29 30.04
N ILE A 685 90.18 -21.09 28.74
CA ILE A 685 91.47 -20.77 28.13
C ILE A 685 91.22 -19.75 27.03
N LEU A 686 92.14 -18.80 26.85
CA LEU A 686 92.15 -17.95 25.66
C LEU A 686 92.59 -18.77 24.43
N THR A 687 92.08 -18.40 23.27
CA THR A 687 92.40 -19.09 22.01
C THR A 687 93.87 -18.84 21.67
N TYR A 688 94.69 -19.90 21.73
CA TYR A 688 96.10 -19.81 21.37
C TYR A 688 96.26 -19.46 19.88
N VAL A 689 97.08 -18.46 19.59
CA VAL A 689 97.48 -18.08 18.23
C VAL A 689 99.00 -18.06 18.15
N SER A 690 99.56 -18.61 17.07
CA SER A 690 101.00 -18.62 16.85
C SER A 690 101.54 -17.18 16.71
N PRO A 691 102.68 -16.80 17.31
CA PRO A 691 103.21 -15.44 17.23
C PRO A 691 103.40 -14.89 15.81
N LEU A 692 103.73 -15.76 14.84
CA LEU A 692 103.85 -15.36 13.42
C LEU A 692 102.49 -15.03 12.80
N VAL A 693 101.44 -15.78 13.17
CA VAL A 693 100.06 -15.55 12.69
C VAL A 693 99.47 -14.32 13.36
N ASP A 694 99.72 -14.14 14.67
CA ASP A 694 99.27 -12.99 15.45
C ASP A 694 99.82 -11.70 14.84
N VAL A 695 101.15 -11.59 14.69
CA VAL A 695 101.83 -10.44 14.06
C VAL A 695 101.37 -10.19 12.63
N ALA A 696 101.19 -11.22 11.80
CA ALA A 696 100.67 -11.05 10.44
C ALA A 696 99.21 -10.55 10.43
N SER A 697 98.39 -11.02 11.37
CA SER A 697 96.99 -10.61 11.51
C SER A 697 96.83 -9.19 12.07
N THR A 698 97.73 -8.77 12.96
CA THR A 698 97.80 -7.40 13.47
C THR A 698 98.30 -6.45 12.39
N LEU A 699 99.40 -6.79 11.69
CA LEU A 699 99.94 -6.00 10.56
C LEU A 699 98.90 -5.78 9.44
N SER A 700 98.23 -6.83 8.98
CA SER A 700 97.16 -6.72 7.98
C SER A 700 95.92 -5.99 8.53
N GLY A 701 95.71 -6.03 9.84
CA GLY A 701 94.63 -5.33 10.53
C GLY A 701 94.88 -3.85 10.84
N ILE A 702 96.11 -3.32 10.73
CA ILE A 702 96.47 -1.95 11.16
C ILE A 702 95.48 -0.87 10.69
N PRO A 703 95.03 -0.82 9.41
CA PRO A 703 94.07 0.19 8.97
C PRO A 703 92.74 0.13 9.75
N PHE A 704 92.29 -1.07 10.11
CA PHE A 704 91.05 -1.29 10.86
C PHE A 704 91.19 -0.96 12.35
N TYR A 705 92.37 -1.16 12.95
CA TYR A 705 92.65 -0.71 14.31
C TYR A 705 92.74 0.82 14.41
N VAL A 706 93.40 1.48 13.44
CA VAL A 706 93.53 2.95 13.41
C VAL A 706 92.17 3.64 13.21
N LEU A 707 91.27 3.04 12.41
CA LEU A 707 89.89 3.54 12.24
C LEU A 707 88.94 3.15 13.38
N GLY A 708 89.41 2.42 14.40
CA GLY A 708 88.58 1.93 15.52
C GLY A 708 87.56 0.85 15.14
N TRP A 709 87.67 0.27 13.94
CA TRP A 709 86.77 -0.78 13.42
C TRP A 709 87.15 -2.19 13.89
N LYS A 710 88.32 -2.35 14.52
CA LYS A 710 88.78 -3.60 15.12
C LYS A 710 89.44 -3.32 16.48
N SER A 711 89.29 -4.24 17.42
CA SER A 711 89.91 -4.18 18.76
C SER A 711 90.57 -5.53 19.07
N GLU A 712 91.73 -5.54 19.71
CA GLU A 712 92.44 -6.76 20.12
C GLU A 712 91.83 -7.33 21.41
N SER A 713 90.61 -7.84 21.25
CA SER A 713 89.80 -8.41 22.30
C SER A 713 89.14 -9.71 21.85
N GLU A 714 88.90 -10.60 22.81
CA GLU A 714 88.36 -11.92 22.61
C GLU A 714 87.11 -12.10 23.48
N VAL A 715 86.06 -12.71 22.94
CA VAL A 715 84.82 -13.00 23.67
C VAL A 715 84.69 -14.51 23.86
N LEU A 716 85.03 -15.00 25.05
CA LEU A 716 84.86 -16.41 25.41
C LEU A 716 83.44 -16.64 25.93
N THR A 717 82.72 -17.62 25.37
CA THR A 717 81.43 -18.07 25.90
C THR A 717 81.58 -19.46 26.53
N ILE A 718 81.46 -19.54 27.86
CA ILE A 718 81.66 -20.77 28.63
C ILE A 718 80.29 -21.29 29.09
N PRO A 719 79.87 -22.52 28.69
CA PRO A 719 78.68 -23.16 29.25
C PRO A 719 78.97 -23.61 30.70
N VAL A 720 78.19 -23.10 31.64
CA VAL A 720 78.39 -23.31 33.08
C VAL A 720 77.48 -24.43 33.57
N PHE A 721 76.17 -24.23 33.42
CA PHE A 721 75.13 -25.20 33.73
C PHE A 721 74.36 -25.55 32.46
N GLU A 722 74.07 -26.83 32.25
CA GLU A 722 73.14 -27.30 31.22
C GLU A 722 71.88 -27.80 31.89
N SER A 723 70.72 -27.36 31.40
CA SER A 723 69.39 -27.80 31.87
C SER A 723 69.19 -27.77 33.40
N VAL A 724 69.71 -26.75 34.10
CA VAL A 724 69.49 -26.58 35.54
C VAL A 724 68.02 -26.24 35.82
N GLU A 725 67.36 -27.05 36.63
CA GLU A 725 65.96 -26.87 37.04
C GLU A 725 65.88 -26.52 38.53
N PHE A 726 65.04 -25.56 38.86
CA PHE A 726 64.81 -25.10 40.23
C PHE A 726 63.49 -25.67 40.76
N SER A 727 63.51 -26.22 41.98
CA SER A 727 62.32 -26.78 42.63
C SER A 727 61.22 -25.72 42.82
N LYS A 728 59.96 -26.16 42.93
CA LYS A 728 58.80 -25.25 43.03
C LYS A 728 58.94 -24.29 44.22
N GLY A 729 58.59 -23.03 44.00
CA GLY A 729 58.56 -21.98 45.03
C GLY A 729 59.57 -20.85 44.79
N TRP A 730 59.16 -19.62 45.09
CA TRP A 730 59.92 -18.41 44.77
C TRP A 730 61.27 -18.28 45.50
N MET A 731 61.47 -18.98 46.62
CA MET A 731 62.75 -19.01 47.35
C MET A 731 63.79 -19.92 46.68
N ASN A 732 63.36 -20.87 45.85
CA ASN A 732 64.23 -21.85 45.19
C ASN A 732 64.74 -21.37 43.82
N VAL A 733 64.26 -20.20 43.36
CA VAL A 733 64.70 -19.56 42.11
C VAL A 733 65.83 -18.57 42.41
N PRO A 734 66.96 -18.60 41.67
CA PRO A 734 68.08 -17.73 41.96
C PRO A 734 67.78 -16.28 41.64
N ARG A 735 68.12 -15.38 42.57
CA ARG A 735 68.10 -13.93 42.36
C ARG A 735 69.47 -13.30 42.25
N PHE A 736 70.53 -14.00 42.63
CA PHE A 736 71.89 -13.51 42.47
C PHE A 736 72.75 -14.56 41.80
N VAL A 737 73.66 -14.11 40.95
CA VAL A 737 74.81 -14.89 40.46
C VAL A 737 76.08 -14.31 41.10
N ARG A 738 76.97 -15.18 41.56
CA ARG A 738 78.34 -14.84 41.94
C ARG A 738 79.30 -15.54 40.98
N VAL A 739 80.31 -14.81 40.50
CA VAL A 739 81.40 -15.34 39.67
C VAL A 739 82.71 -14.99 40.35
N VAL A 740 83.61 -15.96 40.43
CA VAL A 740 85.02 -15.79 40.84
C VAL A 740 85.89 -16.35 39.72
N VAL A 741 86.95 -15.61 39.37
CA VAL A 741 87.92 -16.03 38.36
C VAL A 741 89.26 -16.38 39.02
N GLU A 742 89.51 -17.66 39.19
CA GLU A 742 90.73 -18.20 39.79
C GLU A 742 91.81 -18.38 38.70
N ALA A 743 92.90 -17.65 38.83
CA ALA A 743 94.03 -17.65 37.91
C ALA A 743 95.33 -17.30 38.65
N ASP A 744 96.46 -17.81 38.16
CA ASP A 744 97.79 -17.57 38.73
C ASP A 744 98.31 -16.15 38.44
N GLU A 745 97.95 -15.60 37.27
CA GLU A 745 98.33 -14.25 36.82
C GLU A 745 97.17 -13.24 36.91
N LYS A 746 97.52 -11.95 37.01
CA LYS A 746 96.53 -10.87 37.11
C LYS A 746 95.84 -10.59 35.77
N MET A 747 94.64 -11.16 35.59
CA MET A 747 93.83 -10.92 34.41
C MET A 747 93.03 -9.62 34.40
N GLN A 748 92.83 -9.12 33.19
CA GLN A 748 92.05 -7.93 32.85
C GLN A 748 90.81 -8.34 32.05
N PHE A 749 89.68 -7.67 32.30
CA PHE A 749 88.38 -7.93 31.66
C PHE A 749 87.79 -6.59 31.22
N TYR A 750 87.23 -6.52 30.02
CA TYR A 750 86.40 -5.38 29.61
C TYR A 750 84.98 -5.55 30.15
N GLU A 751 84.42 -6.74 29.98
CA GLU A 751 83.03 -7.05 30.31
C GLU A 751 82.90 -8.53 30.68
N VAL A 752 82.08 -8.81 31.68
CA VAL A 752 81.69 -10.17 32.09
C VAL A 752 80.19 -10.15 32.29
N GLY A 753 79.50 -11.15 31.75
CA GLY A 753 78.08 -11.31 32.02
C GLY A 753 77.63 -12.76 31.98
N VAL A 754 76.42 -12.97 32.48
CA VAL A 754 75.73 -14.25 32.45
C VAL A 754 74.56 -14.18 31.49
N LYS A 755 74.39 -15.25 30.71
CA LYS A 755 73.28 -15.46 29.79
C LYS A 755 72.57 -16.76 30.17
N ILE A 756 71.35 -16.62 30.65
CA ILE A 756 70.48 -17.71 31.09
C ILE A 756 69.38 -17.89 30.04
N VAL A 757 69.25 -19.09 29.47
CA VAL A 757 68.32 -19.41 28.38
C VAL A 757 67.37 -20.53 28.79
N ALA A 758 66.06 -20.34 28.65
CA ALA A 758 65.05 -21.35 29.00
C ALA A 758 64.94 -22.47 27.95
N ARG A 759 64.99 -23.75 28.39
CA ARG A 759 64.72 -24.92 27.53
C ARG A 759 63.25 -25.33 27.66
N PHE A 760 62.39 -25.00 26.69
CA PHE A 760 61.00 -25.42 26.73
C PHE A 760 60.83 -26.91 26.44
N GLY A 761 59.92 -27.57 27.19
CA GLY A 761 59.48 -28.94 26.96
C GLY A 761 57.95 -29.05 26.88
N GLY A 762 57.46 -30.16 26.34
CA GLY A 762 56.03 -30.47 26.25
C GLY A 762 55.21 -29.38 25.54
N LEU A 763 54.04 -29.05 26.09
CA LEU A 763 53.11 -28.09 25.48
C LEU A 763 53.71 -26.68 25.31
N ARG A 764 54.61 -26.23 26.21
CA ARG A 764 55.33 -24.95 26.06
C ARG A 764 56.21 -24.92 24.82
N TRP A 765 56.89 -26.02 24.51
CA TRP A 765 57.72 -26.14 23.32
C TRP A 765 56.88 -26.06 22.05
N ILE A 766 55.76 -26.79 22.01
CA ILE A 766 54.83 -26.78 20.86
C ILE A 766 54.29 -25.36 20.62
N ILE A 767 53.77 -24.70 21.66
CA ILE A 767 53.23 -23.33 21.56
C ILE A 767 54.30 -22.32 21.14
N TYR A 768 55.53 -22.44 21.66
CA TYR A 768 56.61 -21.52 21.34
C TYR A 768 57.19 -21.68 19.92
N ASN A 769 57.32 -22.93 19.45
CA ASN A 769 57.89 -23.25 18.14
C ASN A 769 56.86 -23.13 17.01
N HIS A 770 55.61 -23.53 17.25
CA HIS A 770 54.52 -23.54 16.26
C HIS A 770 53.45 -22.47 16.57
N ARG A 771 53.88 -21.24 16.88
CA ARG A 771 53.02 -20.14 17.38
C ARG A 771 51.75 -19.91 16.57
N ILE A 772 51.86 -19.98 15.23
CA ILE A 772 50.73 -19.77 14.30
C ILE A 772 49.78 -20.98 14.34
N LEU A 773 50.33 -22.20 14.34
CA LEU A 773 49.53 -23.42 14.37
C LEU A 773 48.78 -23.57 15.71
N SER A 774 49.44 -23.26 16.82
CA SER A 774 48.81 -23.27 18.14
C SER A 774 47.77 -22.15 18.28
N TYR A 775 48.03 -20.94 17.75
CA TYR A 775 47.02 -19.87 17.67
C TYR A 775 45.77 -20.35 16.94
N LEU A 776 45.90 -20.88 15.72
CA LEU A 776 44.77 -21.37 14.91
C LEU A 776 44.01 -22.50 15.62
N PHE A 777 44.73 -23.48 16.18
CA PHE A 777 44.10 -24.61 16.86
C PHE A 777 43.32 -24.20 18.11
N PHE A 778 43.92 -23.43 19.02
CA PHE A 778 43.27 -23.02 20.26
C PHE A 778 42.15 -22.00 20.04
N THR A 779 42.30 -21.06 19.10
CA THR A 779 41.22 -20.10 18.78
C THR A 779 40.04 -20.78 18.08
N SER A 780 40.28 -21.66 17.11
CA SER A 780 39.20 -22.43 16.45
C SER A 780 38.46 -23.34 17.43
N THR A 781 39.19 -23.99 18.36
CA THR A 781 38.56 -24.84 19.40
C THR A 781 37.71 -24.01 20.36
N PHE A 782 38.18 -22.85 20.81
CA PHE A 782 37.41 -21.96 21.67
C PHE A 782 36.16 -21.39 20.98
N TRP A 783 36.31 -20.93 19.73
CA TRP A 783 35.22 -20.36 18.92
C TRP A 783 34.13 -21.39 18.62
N THR A 784 34.50 -22.62 18.22
CA THR A 784 33.53 -23.70 17.97
C THR A 784 32.74 -24.08 19.24
N CYS A 785 33.41 -24.20 20.40
CA CYS A 785 32.72 -24.43 21.67
C CYS A 785 31.77 -23.28 22.04
N SER A 786 32.16 -22.03 21.80
CA SER A 786 31.30 -20.86 22.05
C SER A 786 30.08 -20.83 21.13
N MET A 787 30.23 -21.19 19.86
CA MET A 787 29.13 -21.30 18.91
C MET A 787 28.14 -22.40 19.28
N LEU A 788 28.64 -23.60 19.60
CA LEU A 788 27.81 -24.72 20.07
C LEU A 788 27.03 -24.36 21.34
N SER A 789 27.67 -23.70 22.30
CA SER A 789 27.00 -23.23 23.52
C SER A 789 25.95 -22.14 23.24
N SER A 790 26.21 -21.22 22.32
CA SER A 790 25.27 -20.16 21.93
C SER A 790 24.05 -20.72 21.19
N LEU A 791 24.25 -21.72 20.31
CA LEU A 791 23.16 -22.43 19.64
C LEU A 791 22.31 -23.23 20.63
N LEU A 792 22.93 -23.90 21.59
CA LEU A 792 22.20 -24.62 22.65
C LEU A 792 21.37 -23.65 23.51
N ALA A 793 21.96 -22.51 23.91
CA ALA A 793 21.24 -21.47 24.65
C ALA A 793 20.09 -20.86 23.86
N TRP A 794 20.27 -20.62 22.55
CA TRP A 794 19.21 -20.16 21.66
C TRP A 794 18.08 -21.18 21.52
N PHE A 795 18.39 -22.47 21.39
CA PHE A 795 17.39 -23.54 21.31
C PHE A 795 16.58 -23.64 22.62
N VAL A 796 17.25 -23.58 23.77
CA VAL A 796 16.59 -23.60 25.09
C VAL A 796 15.71 -22.37 25.27
N LEU A 797 16.20 -21.16 24.99
CA LEU A 797 15.40 -19.93 25.03
C LEU A 797 14.22 -19.99 24.06
N GLY A 798 14.44 -20.47 22.83
CA GLY A 798 13.38 -20.68 21.84
C GLY A 798 12.29 -21.62 22.36
N SER A 799 12.67 -22.70 23.05
CA SER A 799 11.72 -23.64 23.66
C SER A 799 10.89 -23.00 24.78
N PHE A 800 11.49 -22.12 25.59
CA PHE A 800 10.77 -21.40 26.65
C PHE A 800 9.88 -20.24 26.14
N PHE A 801 10.20 -19.65 24.98
CA PHE A 801 9.44 -18.53 24.39
C PHE A 801 8.53 -18.93 23.21
N SER A 802 8.46 -20.22 22.85
CA SER A 802 7.55 -20.74 21.80
C SER A 802 6.35 -21.51 22.36
N GLY A 803 6.02 -21.32 23.63
CA GLY A 803 4.72 -21.75 24.16
C GLY A 803 3.59 -21.02 23.42
N ASP A 804 2.58 -21.79 23.00
CA ASP A 804 1.36 -21.35 22.31
C ASP A 804 1.49 -20.76 20.90
N GLN A 805 2.22 -21.45 20.01
CA GLN A 805 1.81 -21.58 18.60
C GLN A 805 2.05 -22.98 18.02
N GLU A 806 1.14 -23.92 18.28
CA GLU A 806 0.91 -25.09 17.41
C GLU A 806 -0.56 -25.20 16.97
N GLY A 807 -0.89 -24.53 15.86
CA GLY A 807 -1.93 -24.95 14.93
C GLY A 807 -1.26 -25.65 13.74
N ASN A 808 -0.77 -26.87 13.94
CA ASN A 808 0.17 -27.52 13.01
C ASN A 808 -0.56 -28.21 11.83
N VAL A 809 -0.65 -27.52 10.69
CA VAL A 809 -1.09 -28.12 9.42
C VAL A 809 0.05 -28.95 8.84
N LYS A 810 0.06 -30.26 9.12
CA LYS A 810 0.89 -31.21 8.38
C LYS A 810 0.39 -31.31 6.94
N LYS A 811 1.31 -31.13 5.98
CA LYS A 811 1.12 -31.63 4.62
C LYS A 811 1.26 -33.14 4.64
N GLU A 812 0.30 -33.84 4.05
CA GLU A 812 0.53 -35.19 3.55
C GLU A 812 1.27 -35.09 2.20
N GLU A 813 2.35 -35.85 2.06
CA GLU A 813 2.80 -36.36 0.77
C GLU A 813 2.84 -37.88 0.88
N VAL A 814 2.31 -38.56 -0.13
CA VAL A 814 2.11 -40.01 -0.14
C VAL A 814 3.43 -40.72 -0.43
N GLN A 815 3.81 -41.69 0.41
CA GLN A 815 4.61 -42.82 -0.02
C GLN A 815 4.21 -44.11 0.72
N ASP A 816 4.18 -45.19 -0.05
CA ASP A 816 3.56 -46.50 0.15
C ASP A 816 3.97 -47.35 1.38
N GLU A 817 3.09 -48.35 1.64
CA GLU A 817 3.29 -49.65 2.32
C GLU A 817 3.35 -49.78 3.87
N GLY A 818 2.53 -50.72 4.41
CA GLY A 818 2.60 -51.29 5.77
C GLY A 818 1.68 -50.64 6.82
N GLU A 819 0.38 -50.94 6.92
CA GLU A 819 -0.25 -52.15 7.52
C GLU A 819 -0.17 -52.25 9.08
N ILE A 820 -1.29 -52.66 9.70
CA ILE A 820 -1.47 -53.15 11.10
C ILE A 820 -1.81 -52.13 12.23
N ILE A 821 -3.13 -51.84 12.35
CA ILE A 821 -4.03 -52.12 13.50
C ILE A 821 -3.45 -52.05 14.95
N LYS A 822 -3.94 -51.10 15.76
CA LYS A 822 -4.71 -51.26 17.04
C LYS A 822 -4.91 -49.87 17.69
N ALA A 823 -6.12 -49.39 17.97
CA ALA A 823 -7.16 -49.88 18.88
C ALA A 823 -6.94 -49.42 20.33
N GLU A 824 -7.97 -48.74 20.86
CA GLU A 824 -8.47 -48.82 22.25
C GLU A 824 -7.61 -48.10 23.33
N ASP A 825 -8.16 -47.37 24.31
CA ASP A 825 -9.56 -47.04 24.63
C ASP A 825 -9.62 -45.80 25.56
N GLU A 826 -10.84 -45.24 25.75
CA GLU A 826 -11.45 -44.70 26.99
C GLU A 826 -10.60 -43.78 27.94
N ASP A 827 -11.11 -42.72 28.57
CA ASP A 827 -12.46 -42.55 29.12
C ASP A 827 -12.83 -41.06 29.45
N ASP A 828 -14.06 -40.84 29.90
CA ASP A 828 -14.74 -39.55 30.16
C ASP A 828 -14.23 -38.67 31.33
N ASP A 829 -14.58 -37.36 31.28
CA ASP A 829 -15.16 -36.51 32.35
C ASP A 829 -14.70 -35.01 32.25
N GLN A 830 -15.42 -33.98 32.69
CA GLN A 830 -16.88 -33.73 32.87
C GLN A 830 -17.10 -32.20 33.00
N PHE A 831 -18.33 -31.75 32.77
CA PHE A 831 -18.88 -30.38 32.72
C PHE A 831 -18.34 -29.24 33.66
N ASP A 832 -18.32 -28.03 33.09
CA ASP A 832 -18.37 -26.64 33.62
C ASP A 832 -19.33 -26.46 34.86
N PRO A 833 -19.22 -25.46 35.80
CA PRO A 833 -19.05 -24.02 35.47
C PRO A 833 -18.46 -23.00 36.50
N PHE A 834 -18.30 -21.74 36.03
CA PHE A 834 -18.09 -20.44 36.73
C PHE A 834 -16.79 -20.18 37.55
N SER A 835 -15.97 -19.22 37.10
CA SER A 835 -15.85 -17.89 37.76
C SER A 835 -14.92 -16.89 37.05
N THR A 836 -15.29 -15.62 37.23
CA THR A 836 -14.78 -14.30 36.84
C THR A 836 -13.28 -13.97 36.98
N GLU A 837 -12.88 -12.91 36.25
CA GLU A 837 -11.72 -12.01 36.45
C GLU A 837 -10.33 -12.63 36.12
N ASP A 838 -9.44 -12.00 35.34
CA ASP A 838 -9.08 -10.57 35.38
C ASP A 838 -8.51 -10.04 34.05
N LEU A 839 -8.73 -8.77 33.73
CA LEU A 839 -8.18 -8.09 32.54
C LEU A 839 -6.91 -7.31 32.90
N SER A 840 -5.82 -7.48 32.15
CA SER A 840 -4.65 -6.59 32.26
C SER A 840 -4.26 -5.96 30.92
N ASP A 841 -4.50 -4.65 30.82
CA ASP A 841 -4.08 -3.81 29.70
C ASP A 841 -2.55 -3.73 29.59
N THR A 842 -2.03 -3.96 28.38
CA THR A 842 -0.71 -3.41 27.98
C THR A 842 -0.77 -2.80 26.59
N SER A 843 -0.55 -1.49 26.52
CA SER A 843 -0.57 -0.72 25.28
C SER A 843 0.69 -0.99 24.43
N ARG A 844 0.50 -1.45 23.19
CA ARG A 844 1.60 -1.69 22.24
C ARG A 844 1.85 -0.44 21.39
N SER A 845 2.95 0.25 21.68
CA SER A 845 3.41 1.41 20.91
C SER A 845 4.10 0.95 19.61
N PHE A 846 3.61 1.42 18.45
CA PHE A 846 4.26 1.19 17.16
C PHE A 846 5.34 2.26 16.89
N PRO A 847 6.48 1.91 16.27
CA PRO A 847 7.57 2.84 16.01
C PRO A 847 7.26 3.80 14.85
N THR A 848 7.48 5.10 15.05
CA THR A 848 7.44 6.13 14.00
C THR A 848 8.85 6.66 13.70
N LEU A 849 9.10 7.01 12.43
CA LEU A 849 10.35 7.64 12.00
C LEU A 849 10.34 9.14 12.34
N GLY A 850 11.51 9.69 12.67
CA GLY A 850 11.62 10.89 13.50
C GLY A 850 11.32 12.25 12.86
N ARG A 851 11.21 13.26 13.74
CA ARG A 851 10.91 14.70 13.53
C ARG A 851 9.43 15.15 13.48
N GLN A 852 8.58 14.54 14.31
CA GLN A 852 7.40 15.24 14.89
C GLN A 852 7.36 15.07 16.41
N MET A 853 6.81 16.06 17.11
CA MET A 853 6.56 15.98 18.56
C MET A 853 5.34 15.10 18.85
N PRO A 854 5.35 14.28 19.92
CA PRO A 854 4.17 13.51 20.32
C PRO A 854 3.05 14.44 20.79
N LEU A 855 1.85 14.28 20.23
CA LEU A 855 0.64 14.92 20.74
C LEU A 855 0.11 14.12 21.93
N HIS A 856 0.07 14.73 23.11
CA HIS A 856 -0.59 14.16 24.28
C HIS A 856 -2.11 14.32 24.15
N PHE A 857 -2.85 13.21 24.23
CA PHE A 857 -4.28 13.20 24.42
C PHE A 857 -4.59 12.70 25.83
N SER A 858 -5.08 13.58 26.71
CA SER A 858 -5.51 13.22 28.07
C SER A 858 -7.03 13.06 28.11
N SER A 859 -7.49 11.84 28.38
CA SER A 859 -8.92 11.54 28.57
C SER A 859 -9.44 12.19 29.85
N ARG A 860 -10.47 13.04 29.75
CA ARG A 860 -11.14 13.66 30.89
C ARG A 860 -12.53 13.04 31.09
N ARG A 861 -12.76 12.49 32.28
CA ARG A 861 -14.10 12.30 32.88
C ARG A 861 -14.10 12.94 34.27
N ASP A 862 -15.30 13.28 34.73
CA ASP A 862 -15.52 14.40 35.65
C ASP A 862 -15.38 14.09 37.15
N SER A 863 -14.97 15.11 37.93
CA SER A 863 -15.69 15.49 39.15
C SER A 863 -15.26 16.86 39.73
N VAL A 864 -16.16 17.84 39.66
CA VAL A 864 -16.57 18.81 40.72
C VAL A 864 -15.49 19.56 41.56
N GLY A 865 -15.53 20.91 41.53
CA GLY A 865 -15.43 21.70 42.78
C GLY A 865 -14.65 23.04 42.83
N ARG A 866 -15.39 24.16 42.78
CA ARG A 866 -15.15 25.48 43.43
C ARG A 866 -14.06 26.51 42.98
N GLU A 867 -14.61 27.67 42.56
CA GLU A 867 -14.37 29.06 43.05
C GLU A 867 -13.08 29.88 42.77
N GLN A 868 -13.31 30.96 41.99
CA GLN A 868 -12.87 32.36 42.14
C GLN A 868 -11.41 32.83 41.86
N GLY A 869 -11.31 33.97 41.15
CA GLY A 869 -10.10 34.79 40.97
C GLY A 869 -10.11 35.61 39.68
N GLU A 870 -10.52 36.90 39.74
CA GLU A 870 -10.48 37.87 38.64
C GLU A 870 -9.18 38.71 38.63
N GLU A 871 -9.03 39.59 37.61
CA GLU A 871 -7.97 40.61 37.42
C GLU A 871 -6.55 40.10 37.06
N GLU A 872 -5.81 40.59 36.06
CA GLU A 872 -5.76 41.94 35.45
C GLU A 872 -5.52 41.96 33.93
N GLU A 873 -6.09 42.97 33.25
CA GLU A 873 -5.70 43.38 31.89
C GLU A 873 -4.38 44.17 31.87
N ARG A 874 -3.40 43.73 31.06
CA ARG A 874 -2.35 44.55 30.40
C ARG A 874 -1.54 43.62 29.49
N ILE A 875 -1.40 43.81 28.17
CA ILE A 875 -1.43 45.02 27.34
C ILE A 875 -2.07 44.69 25.98
N LYS A 876 -2.95 45.58 25.49
CA LYS A 876 -3.34 45.67 24.07
C LYS A 876 -2.53 46.79 23.39
N ARG A 877 -2.17 46.55 22.12
CA ARG A 877 -1.69 47.47 21.05
C ARG A 877 -0.20 47.36 20.69
N GLU A 878 0.04 47.58 19.39
CA GLU A 878 1.31 47.52 18.64
C GLU A 878 1.85 46.09 18.42
N GLN A 879 2.07 45.59 17.20
CA GLN A 879 2.01 46.18 15.85
C GLN A 879 1.34 45.22 14.83
N ASP A 880 0.32 45.72 14.13
CA ASP A 880 -0.03 45.27 12.77
C ASP A 880 0.60 46.23 11.74
N ASN A 881 0.80 45.74 10.52
CA ASN A 881 1.41 46.41 9.35
C ASN A 881 2.91 46.72 9.41
N ILE A 882 3.71 45.87 8.74
CA ILE A 882 4.68 46.31 7.72
C ILE A 882 4.70 45.30 6.55
N MET A 883 4.37 45.82 5.37
CA MET A 883 4.76 45.40 4.01
C MET A 883 4.63 43.94 3.54
N ALA A 884 3.69 43.74 2.61
CA ALA A 884 3.86 42.80 1.51
C ALA A 884 4.84 43.37 0.45
N SER A 885 5.69 42.52 -0.14
CA SER A 885 6.21 42.72 -1.52
C SER A 885 6.92 41.47 -2.04
N ALA A 886 6.54 41.02 -3.25
CA ALA A 886 7.39 40.35 -4.26
C ALA A 886 6.52 39.99 -5.49
N SER A 887 6.83 40.55 -6.66
CA SER A 887 6.06 40.34 -7.90
C SER A 887 6.98 40.39 -9.14
N ILE A 888 6.85 39.41 -10.05
CA ILE A 888 7.44 39.30 -11.41
C ILE A 888 6.56 38.29 -12.18
N GLN A 889 6.16 38.40 -13.46
CA GLN A 889 5.89 39.48 -14.44
C GLN A 889 5.10 38.85 -15.62
N PRO A 890 4.35 39.63 -16.41
CA PRO A 890 4.29 39.34 -17.86
C PRO A 890 4.69 40.55 -18.73
N LEU A 891 5.15 40.27 -19.96
CA LEU A 891 5.51 41.28 -20.97
C LEU A 891 4.27 41.88 -21.64
N GLY A 892 4.42 43.06 -22.24
CA GLY A 892 3.37 43.74 -23.01
C GLY A 892 3.83 44.33 -24.35
N ALA A 893 2.88 44.96 -25.03
CA ALA A 893 2.95 45.93 -26.14
C ALA A 893 1.60 46.69 -26.09
N GLU A 894 1.52 48.02 -26.02
CA GLU A 894 1.74 49.02 -27.10
C GLU A 894 0.80 48.82 -28.30
N ALA A 895 0.00 49.79 -28.79
CA ALA A 895 -0.28 51.19 -28.36
C ALA A 895 -1.58 51.74 -29.04
N ASP A 896 -1.85 53.05 -28.86
CA ASP A 896 -2.74 53.96 -29.61
C ASP A 896 -4.26 54.05 -29.29
N ASP A 897 -4.60 55.04 -28.46
CA ASP A 897 -5.42 56.25 -28.72
C ASP A 897 -6.75 56.18 -29.52
N GLU A 898 -7.88 56.59 -28.90
CA GLU A 898 -8.43 57.96 -28.99
C GLU A 898 -9.62 58.17 -27.99
N ASP A 899 -9.89 59.43 -27.63
CA ASP A 899 -10.84 59.85 -26.58
C ASP A 899 -12.31 60.00 -27.07
N GLU A 900 -13.30 59.89 -26.15
CA GLU A 900 -14.33 60.93 -25.97
C GLU A 900 -15.18 60.74 -24.67
N ASP A 901 -15.66 61.86 -24.13
CA ASP A 901 -16.15 62.05 -22.74
C ASP A 901 -17.57 61.53 -22.41
N GLY A 902 -17.85 61.33 -21.11
CA GLY A 902 -19.23 61.12 -20.63
C GLY A 902 -19.42 60.83 -19.12
N GLU A 903 -19.19 61.81 -18.24
CA GLU A 903 -19.56 61.67 -16.81
C GLU A 903 -21.08 61.75 -16.55
N ILE A 904 -21.59 60.92 -15.64
CA ILE A 904 -22.25 61.27 -14.35
C ILE A 904 -22.92 60.01 -13.78
N GLY A 905 -22.64 59.69 -12.51
CA GLY A 905 -23.07 58.43 -11.87
C GLY A 905 -24.36 58.50 -11.03
N MET A 906 -24.75 57.36 -10.47
CA MET A 906 -25.71 57.26 -9.36
C MET A 906 -25.31 56.17 -8.35
N ARG A 907 -25.66 56.39 -7.08
CA ARG A 907 -25.56 55.41 -5.98
C ARG A 907 -26.94 54.88 -5.56
N PRO A 908 -27.01 53.74 -4.84
CA PRO A 908 -28.13 52.81 -4.93
C PRO A 908 -29.08 52.83 -3.72
N TRP A 909 -30.31 52.32 -3.90
CA TRP A 909 -31.16 51.77 -2.84
C TRP A 909 -32.21 50.82 -3.43
N ARG A 910 -32.31 49.58 -2.93
CA ARG A 910 -33.53 49.08 -2.27
C ARG A 910 -33.30 47.73 -1.59
N ASP A 911 -33.94 47.60 -0.43
CA ASP A 911 -33.88 46.46 0.48
C ASP A 911 -35.25 45.76 0.56
N SER A 912 -35.19 44.58 1.14
CA SER A 912 -36.16 43.53 1.44
C SER A 912 -37.44 43.98 2.17
N GLY A 913 -38.46 43.11 2.19
CA GLY A 913 -39.63 43.31 3.06
C GLY A 913 -40.78 42.30 2.90
N ILE A 914 -40.63 41.11 3.49
CA ILE A 914 -41.75 40.21 3.84
C ILE A 914 -42.61 40.85 4.94
N GLY A 915 -43.94 40.66 4.94
CA GLY A 915 -44.77 41.14 6.05
C GLY A 915 -46.28 40.90 5.91
N THR A 916 -46.74 39.78 6.48
CA THR A 916 -48.13 39.39 6.75
C THR A 916 -49.02 40.48 7.39
N SER A 917 -50.32 40.52 7.02
CA SER A 917 -51.42 40.33 7.99
C SER A 917 -52.80 40.17 7.31
N ILE A 918 -53.66 39.39 7.97
CA ILE A 918 -55.10 39.33 7.74
C ILE A 918 -55.75 40.35 8.69
N GLU A 919 -56.72 41.14 8.22
CA GLU A 919 -57.92 41.45 9.02
C GLU A 919 -59.02 42.13 8.19
N GLU A 920 -60.24 42.00 8.69
CA GLU A 920 -61.51 42.29 8.05
C GLU A 920 -62.15 43.53 8.69
N THR A 921 -62.57 44.54 7.91
CA THR A 921 -63.92 45.14 8.07
C THR A 921 -64.29 46.18 7.01
N ASP A 922 -65.39 45.85 6.35
CA ASP A 922 -66.44 46.72 5.80
C ASP A 922 -66.58 48.13 6.42
N ARG A 923 -66.56 49.18 5.58
CA ARG A 923 -67.72 50.12 5.47
C ARG A 923 -67.66 51.13 4.32
N ARG A 924 -68.56 50.89 3.37
CA ARG A 924 -69.51 51.85 2.76
C ARG A 924 -69.07 53.29 2.40
N SER A 925 -69.21 53.55 1.09
CA SER A 925 -69.87 54.74 0.51
C SER A 925 -69.12 56.07 0.67
N ASN A 926 -69.18 57.06 -0.22
CA ASN A 926 -70.18 57.49 -1.20
C ASN A 926 -69.39 58.47 -2.12
N VAL A 927 -69.63 58.70 -3.41
CA VAL A 927 -70.83 59.29 -4.01
C VAL A 927 -70.56 59.47 -5.53
N GLN A 928 -71.56 59.16 -6.35
CA GLN A 928 -71.91 59.74 -7.68
C GLN A 928 -70.88 59.92 -8.83
N ARG A 929 -71.30 60.05 -10.11
CA ARG A 929 -72.44 59.50 -10.88
C ARG A 929 -72.33 59.99 -12.33
N ARG A 930 -72.34 59.07 -13.32
CA ARG A 930 -72.59 59.32 -14.76
C ARG A 930 -71.50 60.17 -15.49
N GLN A 931 -71.33 60.10 -16.82
CA GLN A 931 -72.26 59.66 -17.87
C GLN A 931 -71.56 59.22 -19.18
N ARG A 932 -72.02 58.11 -19.83
CA ARG A 932 -71.92 57.78 -21.29
C ARG A 932 -70.50 57.66 -21.91
N SER A 933 -70.24 57.02 -23.06
CA SER A 933 -70.83 55.90 -23.85
C SER A 933 -69.89 55.63 -25.06
N SER A 934 -69.90 54.55 -25.86
CA SER A 934 -70.84 53.44 -26.08
C SER A 934 -70.15 52.24 -26.79
N LEU A 935 -70.59 51.01 -26.47
CA LEU A 935 -70.79 49.83 -27.34
C LEU A 935 -69.80 49.44 -28.46
N GLY A 936 -69.51 48.13 -28.55
CA GLY A 936 -68.99 47.47 -29.76
C GLY A 936 -68.43 46.06 -29.55
N SER A 937 -69.31 45.08 -29.30
CA SER A 937 -69.36 43.70 -29.85
C SER A 937 -68.08 42.91 -30.24
N HIS A 938 -67.98 41.58 -30.13
CA HIS A 938 -69.02 40.53 -30.17
C HIS A 938 -68.71 39.35 -29.23
N LYS A 939 -69.70 38.47 -29.05
CA LYS A 939 -69.54 37.13 -28.47
C LYS A 939 -68.92 36.15 -29.47
#